data_AF-A0A1M4T4N1-F1
#
_entry.id   AF-A0A1M4T4N1-F1
#
_cell.length_a   1.000
_cell.length_b   1.000
_cell.length_c   1.000
_cell.angle_alpha   90.00
_cell.angle_beta   90.00
_cell.angle_gamma   90.00
#
_symmetry.space_group_name_H-M   'P 1'
#
loop_
_entity.id
_entity.type
_entity.pdbx_description
1 polymer ?
#
loop_
_entity_poly.entity_id
_entity_poly.type
_entity_poly.pdbx_seq_one_letter_code
_entity_poly.pdbx_strand_id
1 'polypeptide(L)'
;MESIQTSSASVRNEFHKFNQSKVISEYIWNAFDANANEVHLRYITDGLDTVQSITITDDGDGIDPNTHELTFGKFKDSPKRALLSPTIKGQKGLGRFSFHKLAKAVIWDSVTSSNSCSIKIESDSLNNYDVDHKRECFSPVRTGTRAELLGVSESNISGKFLNTQVIPILIQEFSWLLASSSRKSIFINGEPINLLGHQKKSIKFNVNSISFDVLLISWNEKPKENSYVYFVNSEDKIKNKINSGLNKKNGFYPSAYIKSEFFGGFDFLETDLINDKSAEHNKIYDEVKHRVLCLLKDLHDEFREIAADKLIDLYEKEGIFPDHSKDSIPMRKWKYESLKNTIRVLYSAEPSIFGSHLNKTQKRIIVKLLDKVTVSPSDDLFDVLNGVVSLNNEEQSKLADILKDTSLGNITNAISEVRARKKVIDIVNDLNEEYTKATKEVGEIQSVVESNLWLFGEQYHLLTAEEPDFEQALRELLSIHGNEEYYQKGSIKHPDKNKEMDIFAIRRNFDVDEKGNEFYRCLVVELKRPSDTLKDKHLDQIQKYFKVISSNHIFNDGLHKWDFVLAGRKITNDPLARTMIDAQLENSKSHGEPGLVMKTDRFKISIKPWSQVFSEHNIRHKHLLKHLESNKTKVVSGKDSLIEQAISIGKTI
;
A
#
# COMPACT_ATOMS: atom_id res chain seq x y z
N MET A 1 -35.34 -50.58 4.09
CA MET A 1 -33.90 -50.53 4.43
C MET A 1 -33.05 -50.59 3.18
N GLU A 2 -32.42 -49.48 2.88
CA GLU A 2 -31.49 -49.27 1.77
C GLU A 2 -30.06 -49.15 2.29
N SER A 3 -29.08 -49.35 1.41
CA SER A 3 -27.65 -49.34 1.78
C SER A 3 -26.93 -48.11 1.26
N ILE A 4 -25.96 -47.64 2.05
CA ILE A 4 -25.04 -46.55 1.74
C ILE A 4 -23.75 -47.17 1.24
N GLN A 5 -23.13 -46.59 0.22
CA GLN A 5 -21.86 -47.06 -0.37
C GLN A 5 -20.64 -46.82 0.55
N THR A 6 -20.69 -47.29 1.80
CA THR A 6 -19.61 -47.21 2.79
C THR A 6 -19.85 -48.17 3.97
N SER A 7 -18.88 -48.26 4.90
CA SER A 7 -19.05 -48.97 6.17
C SER A 7 -19.29 -48.00 7.32
N SER A 8 -20.02 -48.43 8.36
CA SER A 8 -20.26 -47.61 9.56
C SER A 8 -18.95 -47.19 10.26
N ALA A 9 -17.92 -48.03 10.23
CA ALA A 9 -16.59 -47.70 10.77
C ALA A 9 -15.93 -46.55 9.98
N SER A 10 -16.04 -46.57 8.65
CA SER A 10 -15.53 -45.50 7.79
C SER A 10 -16.23 -44.17 8.06
N VAL A 11 -17.55 -44.19 8.25
CA VAL A 11 -18.33 -42.99 8.62
C VAL A 11 -17.83 -42.41 9.95
N ARG A 12 -17.72 -43.23 11.00
CA ARG A 12 -17.28 -42.78 12.33
C ARG A 12 -15.86 -42.21 12.33
N ASN A 13 -14.95 -42.83 11.59
CA ASN A 13 -13.57 -42.35 11.47
C ASN A 13 -13.48 -40.97 10.80
N GLU A 14 -14.34 -40.66 9.84
CA GLU A 14 -14.34 -39.35 9.16
C GLU A 14 -14.69 -38.19 10.11
N PHE A 15 -15.57 -38.43 11.10
CA PHE A 15 -16.05 -37.41 12.04
C PHE A 15 -15.30 -37.40 13.38
N HIS A 16 -14.14 -38.06 13.52
CA HIS A 16 -13.40 -38.09 14.78
C HIS A 16 -13.02 -36.68 15.30
N LYS A 17 -12.76 -35.72 14.41
CA LYS A 17 -12.45 -34.30 14.75
C LYS A 17 -13.68 -33.39 14.82
N PHE A 18 -14.88 -33.88 14.53
CA PHE A 18 -16.09 -33.06 14.62
C PHE A 18 -16.53 -32.97 16.08
N ASN A 19 -16.67 -31.73 16.57
CA ASN A 19 -17.33 -31.46 17.83
C ASN A 19 -18.84 -31.28 17.62
N GLN A 20 -19.58 -31.31 18.72
CA GLN A 20 -21.04 -31.23 18.75
C GLN A 20 -21.56 -29.94 18.09
N SER A 21 -20.92 -28.79 18.34
CA SER A 21 -21.29 -27.51 17.73
C SER A 21 -21.18 -27.53 16.21
N LYS A 22 -20.14 -28.17 15.66
CA LYS A 22 -19.94 -28.28 14.22
C LYS A 22 -21.02 -29.14 13.56
N VAL A 23 -21.48 -30.20 14.23
CA VAL A 23 -22.57 -31.05 13.70
C VAL A 23 -23.84 -30.23 13.49
N ILE A 24 -24.23 -29.41 14.48
CA ILE A 24 -25.42 -28.54 14.37
C ILE A 24 -25.23 -27.52 13.23
N SER A 25 -24.05 -26.90 13.14
CA SER A 25 -23.73 -25.96 12.07
C SER A 25 -23.85 -26.58 10.68
N GLU A 26 -23.39 -27.82 10.49
CA GLU A 26 -23.47 -28.53 9.20
C GLU A 26 -24.93 -28.80 8.78
N TYR A 27 -25.82 -29.06 9.73
CA TYR A 27 -27.24 -29.22 9.44
C TYR A 27 -27.88 -27.90 9.00
N ILE A 28 -27.52 -26.78 9.63
CA ILE A 28 -27.96 -25.45 9.23
C ILE A 28 -27.39 -25.08 7.84
N TRP A 29 -26.14 -25.43 7.54
CA TRP A 29 -25.57 -25.30 6.20
C TRP A 29 -26.33 -26.14 5.16
N ASN A 30 -26.73 -27.37 5.50
CA ASN A 30 -27.50 -28.21 4.58
C ASN A 30 -28.85 -27.59 4.21
N ALA A 31 -29.51 -26.89 5.16
CA ALA A 31 -30.73 -26.14 4.92
C ALA A 31 -30.50 -24.98 3.93
N PHE A 32 -29.49 -24.14 4.16
CA PHE A 32 -29.17 -23.05 3.22
C PHE A 32 -28.71 -23.56 1.84
N ASP A 33 -27.97 -24.68 1.80
CA ASP A 33 -27.60 -25.37 0.57
C ASP A 33 -28.83 -25.99 -0.14
N ALA A 34 -29.99 -26.05 0.50
CA ALA A 34 -31.28 -26.44 -0.07
C ALA A 34 -32.19 -25.22 -0.34
N ASN A 35 -31.58 -24.04 -0.50
CA ASN A 35 -32.25 -22.77 -0.80
C ASN A 35 -33.23 -22.28 0.29
N ALA A 36 -33.09 -22.73 1.53
CA ALA A 36 -33.85 -22.20 2.66
C ALA A 36 -33.57 -20.71 2.87
N ASN A 37 -34.61 -19.96 3.24
CA ASN A 37 -34.52 -18.61 3.77
C ASN A 37 -34.58 -18.63 5.29
N GLU A 38 -35.41 -19.47 5.88
CA GLU A 38 -35.60 -19.54 7.33
C GLU A 38 -35.18 -20.92 7.85
N VAL A 39 -34.34 -20.92 8.89
CA VAL A 39 -33.92 -22.15 9.58
C VAL A 39 -34.21 -22.02 11.07
N HIS A 40 -34.91 -22.99 11.63
CA HIS A 40 -35.25 -23.04 13.06
C HIS A 40 -34.50 -24.18 13.74
N LEU A 41 -33.64 -23.86 14.70
CA LEU A 41 -33.10 -24.81 15.67
C LEU A 41 -33.93 -24.74 16.94
N ARG A 42 -34.61 -25.84 17.27
CA ARG A 42 -35.39 -25.98 18.51
C ARG A 42 -34.81 -27.10 19.36
N TYR A 43 -34.74 -26.89 20.66
CA TYR A 43 -34.35 -27.92 21.61
C TYR A 43 -35.15 -27.81 22.89
N ILE A 44 -35.41 -28.95 23.53
CA ILE A 44 -36.15 -29.04 24.79
C ILE A 44 -35.22 -29.59 25.85
N THR A 45 -35.17 -28.96 27.02
CA THR A 45 -34.44 -29.45 28.19
C THR A 45 -35.38 -29.95 29.27
N ASP A 46 -34.89 -30.87 30.11
CA ASP A 46 -35.58 -31.27 31.33
C ASP A 46 -35.26 -30.33 32.50
N GLY A 47 -35.78 -30.66 33.70
CA GLY A 47 -35.55 -29.88 34.92
C GLY A 47 -34.09 -29.85 35.40
N LEU A 48 -33.20 -30.68 34.86
CA LEU A 48 -31.76 -30.69 35.15
C LEU A 48 -30.94 -30.04 34.02
N ASP A 49 -31.59 -29.32 33.11
CA ASP A 49 -30.99 -28.68 31.93
C ASP A 49 -30.42 -29.68 30.90
N THR A 50 -30.77 -30.97 30.97
CA THR A 50 -30.34 -31.98 29.97
C THR A 50 -31.22 -31.89 28.75
N VAL A 51 -30.61 -31.83 27.56
CA VAL A 51 -31.33 -31.74 26.29
C VAL A 51 -31.98 -33.08 25.95
N GLN A 52 -33.30 -33.08 25.83
CA GLN A 52 -34.12 -34.24 25.53
C GLN A 52 -34.33 -34.42 24.02
N SER A 53 -34.50 -33.33 23.29
CA SER A 53 -34.67 -33.34 21.83
C SER A 53 -34.00 -32.14 21.18
N ILE A 54 -33.55 -32.35 19.94
CA ILE A 54 -33.09 -31.28 19.04
C ILE A 54 -33.78 -31.47 17.70
N THR A 55 -34.38 -30.40 17.18
CA THR A 55 -35.03 -30.37 15.88
C THR A 55 -34.51 -29.20 15.08
N ILE A 56 -34.14 -29.46 13.82
CA ILE A 56 -33.73 -28.43 12.86
C ILE A 56 -34.76 -28.45 11.73
N THR A 57 -35.40 -27.31 11.47
CA THR A 57 -36.44 -27.18 10.44
C THR A 57 -36.09 -26.07 9.48
N ASP A 58 -36.29 -26.29 8.19
CA ASP A 58 -36.05 -25.31 7.13
C ASP A 58 -37.22 -25.22 6.14
N ASP A 59 -37.29 -24.11 5.42
CA ASP A 59 -38.27 -23.82 4.36
C ASP A 59 -37.69 -24.02 2.93
N GLY A 60 -36.64 -24.84 2.80
CA GLY A 60 -35.96 -25.10 1.53
C GLY A 60 -36.76 -25.96 0.55
N ASP A 61 -36.06 -26.46 -0.47
CA ASP A 61 -36.65 -27.21 -1.60
C ASP A 61 -37.21 -28.59 -1.19
N GLY A 62 -36.76 -29.13 -0.06
CA GLY A 62 -37.07 -30.49 0.41
C GLY A 62 -36.26 -31.59 -0.27
N ILE A 63 -36.59 -32.84 0.02
CA ILE A 63 -35.94 -34.06 -0.47
C ILE A 63 -36.96 -34.82 -1.31
N ASP A 64 -36.65 -35.04 -2.59
CA ASP A 64 -37.52 -35.82 -3.47
C ASP A 64 -37.32 -37.33 -3.23
N PRO A 65 -38.38 -38.08 -2.86
CA PRO A 65 -38.28 -39.52 -2.65
C PRO A 65 -37.80 -40.30 -3.88
N ASN A 66 -37.92 -39.79 -5.09
CA ASN A 66 -37.43 -40.52 -6.26
C ASN A 66 -35.92 -40.39 -6.46
N THR A 67 -35.27 -39.46 -5.76
CA THR A 67 -33.84 -39.15 -5.91
C THR A 67 -33.07 -39.21 -4.59
N HIS A 68 -33.69 -39.70 -3.51
CA HIS A 68 -33.04 -39.75 -2.20
C HIS A 68 -31.74 -40.56 -2.23
N GLU A 69 -31.63 -41.60 -3.05
CA GLU A 69 -30.43 -42.44 -3.14
C GLU A 69 -29.19 -41.64 -3.58
N LEU A 70 -29.38 -40.63 -4.44
CA LEU A 70 -28.29 -39.75 -4.89
C LEU A 70 -27.75 -38.90 -3.74
N THR A 71 -28.58 -38.63 -2.75
CA THR A 71 -28.22 -37.84 -1.57
C THR A 71 -27.86 -38.72 -0.39
N PHE A 72 -28.57 -39.79 -0.07
CA PHE A 72 -28.37 -40.61 1.13
C PHE A 72 -27.61 -41.91 0.86
N GLY A 73 -27.79 -42.54 -0.31
CA GLY A 73 -27.09 -43.77 -0.69
C GLY A 73 -25.60 -43.58 -1.01
N LYS A 74 -25.17 -42.35 -1.27
CA LYS A 74 -23.78 -42.03 -1.60
C LYS A 74 -23.01 -41.45 -0.40
N PHE A 75 -21.77 -41.89 -0.23
CA PHE A 75 -20.83 -41.37 0.78
C PHE A 75 -19.63 -40.72 0.09
N LYS A 76 -19.23 -39.51 0.51
CA LYS A 76 -18.19 -38.69 -0.14
C LYS A 76 -18.52 -38.22 -1.56
N ASP A 77 -19.75 -38.39 -2.01
CA ASP A 77 -20.25 -37.90 -3.29
C ASP A 77 -21.49 -37.03 -3.05
N SER A 78 -21.45 -35.80 -3.59
CA SER A 78 -22.50 -34.80 -3.41
C SER A 78 -22.89 -34.29 -4.78
N PRO A 79 -24.19 -34.34 -5.15
CA PRO A 79 -24.69 -33.69 -6.35
C PRO A 79 -24.35 -32.20 -6.40
N LYS A 80 -24.16 -31.59 -5.21
CA LYS A 80 -23.81 -30.16 -5.05
C LYS A 80 -22.36 -29.83 -5.41
N ARG A 81 -21.51 -30.82 -5.69
CA ARG A 81 -20.13 -30.59 -6.15
C ARG A 81 -20.08 -29.96 -7.54
N ALA A 82 -21.06 -30.25 -8.39
CA ALA A 82 -21.18 -29.65 -9.73
C ALA A 82 -21.76 -28.22 -9.69
N LEU A 83 -22.38 -27.81 -8.57
CA LEU A 83 -22.91 -26.47 -8.40
C LEU A 83 -21.78 -25.53 -7.98
N LEU A 84 -21.26 -24.76 -8.95
CA LEU A 84 -20.30 -23.68 -8.74
C LEU A 84 -21.00 -22.46 -8.10
N SER A 85 -21.38 -22.58 -6.83
CA SER A 85 -21.96 -21.46 -6.06
C SER A 85 -21.02 -20.99 -4.96
N PRO A 86 -20.80 -19.67 -4.78
CA PRO A 86 -19.93 -19.12 -3.74
C PRO A 86 -20.38 -19.39 -2.29
N THR A 87 -21.65 -19.80 -2.11
CA THR A 87 -22.29 -20.01 -0.82
C THR A 87 -22.51 -21.48 -0.47
N ILE A 88 -22.35 -22.41 -1.42
CA ILE A 88 -22.53 -23.85 -1.16
C ILE A 88 -21.34 -24.41 -0.39
N LYS A 89 -21.60 -24.98 0.80
CA LYS A 89 -20.55 -25.60 1.64
C LYS A 89 -20.57 -27.13 1.58
N GLY A 90 -21.73 -27.76 1.34
CA GLY A 90 -21.98 -29.21 1.34
C GLY A 90 -21.45 -30.00 0.13
N GLN A 91 -20.24 -29.71 -0.34
CA GLN A 91 -19.66 -30.35 -1.56
C GLN A 91 -19.09 -31.76 -1.31
N LYS A 92 -18.87 -32.13 -0.04
CA LYS A 92 -18.31 -33.42 0.34
C LYS A 92 -19.34 -34.53 0.50
N GLY A 93 -20.62 -34.20 0.71
CA GLY A 93 -21.68 -35.22 0.86
C GLY A 93 -21.51 -36.06 2.13
N LEU A 94 -21.12 -35.41 3.24
CA LEU A 94 -20.77 -36.06 4.50
C LEU A 94 -21.59 -35.57 5.70
N GLY A 95 -21.85 -34.26 5.78
CA GLY A 95 -22.35 -33.61 7.00
C GLY A 95 -23.59 -34.25 7.63
N ARG A 96 -24.56 -34.73 6.83
CA ARG A 96 -25.78 -35.42 7.30
C ARG A 96 -25.50 -36.62 8.21
N PHE A 97 -24.41 -37.37 7.98
CA PHE A 97 -24.07 -38.56 8.77
C PHE A 97 -23.42 -38.22 10.12
N SER A 98 -23.09 -36.96 10.39
CA SER A 98 -22.40 -36.55 11.62
C SER A 98 -23.28 -36.54 12.88
N PHE A 99 -24.59 -36.77 12.74
CA PHE A 99 -25.57 -36.79 13.85
C PHE A 99 -25.22 -37.78 14.96
N HIS A 100 -24.50 -38.86 14.64
CA HIS A 100 -24.13 -39.91 15.60
C HIS A 100 -23.27 -39.40 16.77
N LYS A 101 -22.78 -38.15 16.70
CA LYS A 101 -22.10 -37.44 17.80
C LYS A 101 -23.06 -36.81 18.81
N LEU A 102 -24.33 -36.66 18.45
CA LEU A 102 -25.36 -35.98 19.23
C LEU A 102 -26.52 -36.92 19.58
N ALA A 103 -26.81 -37.92 18.76
CA ALA A 103 -28.06 -38.66 18.80
C ALA A 103 -27.90 -40.12 18.35
N LYS A 104 -28.82 -40.97 18.81
CA LYS A 104 -28.91 -42.39 18.42
C LYS A 104 -29.57 -42.59 17.08
N ALA A 105 -30.47 -41.68 16.69
CA ALA A 105 -31.08 -41.70 15.37
C ALA A 105 -31.38 -40.28 14.92
N VAL A 106 -31.61 -40.13 13.62
CA VAL A 106 -32.16 -38.91 13.03
C VAL A 106 -33.26 -39.29 12.06
N ILE A 107 -34.34 -38.53 12.08
CA ILE A 107 -35.45 -38.62 11.13
C ILE A 107 -35.51 -37.32 10.35
N TRP A 108 -35.48 -37.40 9.02
CA TRP A 108 -35.75 -36.29 8.11
C TRP A 108 -37.15 -36.44 7.54
N ASP A 109 -38.10 -35.64 8.03
CA ASP A 109 -39.38 -35.48 7.36
C ASP A 109 -39.27 -34.34 6.35
N SER A 110 -39.56 -34.60 5.09
CA SER A 110 -39.37 -33.63 4.02
C SER A 110 -40.58 -33.53 3.10
N VAL A 111 -40.85 -32.31 2.64
CA VAL A 111 -41.96 -32.00 1.73
C VAL A 111 -41.41 -31.14 0.59
N THR A 112 -41.55 -31.64 -0.63
CA THR A 112 -41.28 -30.89 -1.88
C THR A 112 -42.60 -30.37 -2.46
N SER A 113 -42.53 -29.68 -3.61
CA SER A 113 -43.73 -29.19 -4.29
C SER A 113 -44.68 -30.29 -4.76
N SER A 114 -44.21 -31.53 -4.88
CA SER A 114 -44.97 -32.65 -5.46
C SER A 114 -45.04 -33.87 -4.56
N ASN A 115 -44.06 -34.08 -3.67
CA ASN A 115 -43.88 -35.32 -2.94
C ASN A 115 -43.55 -35.06 -1.46
N SER A 116 -43.63 -36.10 -0.64
CA SER A 116 -43.14 -36.10 0.73
C SER A 116 -42.48 -37.42 1.07
N CYS A 117 -41.53 -37.41 1.99
CA CYS A 117 -40.95 -38.62 2.55
C CYS A 117 -40.47 -38.42 3.97
N SER A 118 -40.25 -39.53 4.66
CA SER A 118 -39.51 -39.61 5.92
C SER A 118 -38.30 -40.51 5.71
N ILE A 119 -37.12 -40.05 6.08
CA ILE A 119 -35.88 -40.83 5.99
C ILE A 119 -35.30 -40.99 7.40
N LYS A 120 -34.98 -42.22 7.81
CA LYS A 120 -34.42 -42.51 9.13
C LYS A 120 -33.05 -43.16 9.02
N ILE A 121 -32.11 -42.71 9.86
CA ILE A 121 -30.79 -43.35 10.05
C ILE A 121 -30.52 -43.54 11.53
N GLU A 122 -30.01 -44.72 11.90
CA GLU A 122 -29.60 -45.06 13.25
C GLU A 122 -28.07 -45.06 13.39
N SER A 123 -27.56 -44.67 14.56
CA SER A 123 -26.13 -44.55 14.84
C SER A 123 -25.40 -45.89 14.84
N ASP A 124 -26.13 -46.98 15.08
CA ASP A 124 -25.60 -48.34 15.13
C ASP A 124 -25.46 -48.95 13.72
N SER A 125 -26.24 -48.45 12.76
CA SER A 125 -26.25 -48.88 11.36
C SER A 125 -26.09 -47.68 10.40
N LEU A 126 -25.01 -46.91 10.56
CA LEU A 126 -24.71 -45.72 9.74
C LEU A 126 -24.50 -45.97 8.25
N ASN A 127 -24.43 -47.23 7.85
CA ASN A 127 -24.35 -47.67 6.46
C ASN A 127 -25.73 -48.01 5.85
N ASN A 128 -26.82 -47.88 6.61
CA ASN A 128 -28.17 -48.16 6.15
C ASN A 128 -29.10 -46.99 6.47
N TYR A 129 -30.18 -46.86 5.71
CA TYR A 129 -31.27 -45.93 6.00
C TYR A 129 -32.61 -46.53 5.61
N ASP A 130 -33.67 -46.05 6.25
CA ASP A 130 -35.05 -46.41 5.91
C ASP A 130 -35.75 -45.21 5.29
N VAL A 131 -36.56 -45.48 4.27
CA VAL A 131 -37.38 -44.48 3.58
C VAL A 131 -38.83 -44.89 3.73
N ASP A 132 -39.64 -43.97 4.26
CA ASP A 132 -41.08 -44.02 4.16
C ASP A 132 -41.53 -42.94 3.17
N HIS A 133 -42.29 -43.35 2.14
CA HIS A 133 -42.89 -42.43 1.18
C HIS A 133 -44.13 -41.71 1.74
N LYS A 134 -44.53 -42.04 2.98
CA LYS A 134 -45.57 -41.36 3.74
C LYS A 134 -44.94 -40.56 4.88
N ARG A 135 -45.56 -39.42 5.16
CA ARG A 135 -45.11 -38.47 6.19
C ARG A 135 -45.93 -38.66 7.46
N GLU A 136 -45.29 -38.89 8.60
CA GLU A 136 -46.03 -39.09 9.84
C GLU A 136 -46.34 -37.77 10.59
N CYS A 137 -45.50 -36.71 10.52
CA CYS A 137 -45.68 -35.60 11.49
C CYS A 137 -45.15 -34.17 11.15
N PHE A 138 -44.86 -33.78 9.88
CA PHE A 138 -44.30 -32.44 9.54
C PHE A 138 -45.00 -31.63 8.43
N SER A 139 -45.83 -30.63 8.73
CA SER A 139 -46.48 -29.75 7.73
C SER A 139 -45.80 -28.38 7.58
N PRO A 140 -44.85 -28.18 6.64
CA PRO A 140 -44.40 -26.83 6.29
C PRO A 140 -45.48 -26.08 5.51
N VAL A 141 -45.33 -24.76 5.40
CA VAL A 141 -46.28 -23.90 4.65
C VAL A 141 -46.31 -24.23 3.16
N ARG A 142 -45.15 -24.59 2.58
CA ARG A 142 -45.04 -24.92 1.15
C ARG A 142 -44.10 -26.10 0.91
N THR A 143 -42.83 -25.95 1.25
CA THR A 143 -41.78 -26.97 1.15
C THR A 143 -40.87 -26.85 2.35
N GLY A 144 -40.02 -27.86 2.58
CA GLY A 144 -39.02 -27.81 3.64
C GLY A 144 -38.64 -29.17 4.16
N THR A 145 -37.69 -29.18 5.09
CA THR A 145 -37.26 -30.40 5.78
C THR A 145 -37.20 -30.16 7.29
N ARG A 146 -37.59 -31.18 8.06
CA ARG A 146 -37.41 -31.26 9.50
C ARG A 146 -36.51 -32.42 9.82
N ALA A 147 -35.32 -32.14 10.34
CA ALA A 147 -34.42 -33.12 10.93
C ALA A 147 -34.64 -33.19 12.45
N GLU A 148 -35.13 -34.33 12.93
CA GLU A 148 -35.33 -34.61 14.36
C GLU A 148 -34.25 -35.57 14.87
N LEU A 149 -33.44 -35.10 15.81
CA LEU A 149 -32.40 -35.91 16.45
C LEU A 149 -32.97 -36.61 17.69
N LEU A 150 -32.94 -37.94 17.69
CA LEU A 150 -33.54 -38.80 18.71
C LEU A 150 -32.49 -39.40 19.66
N GLY A 151 -32.84 -39.52 20.93
CA GLY A 151 -31.93 -40.07 21.96
C GLY A 151 -30.78 -39.13 22.31
N VAL A 152 -31.01 -37.81 22.23
CA VAL A 152 -29.99 -36.79 22.53
C VAL A 152 -29.62 -36.77 24.01
N SER A 153 -30.55 -37.14 24.90
CA SER A 153 -30.32 -37.14 26.35
C SER A 153 -29.13 -38.02 26.79
N GLU A 154 -28.81 -39.08 26.04
CA GLU A 154 -27.66 -39.95 26.32
C GLU A 154 -26.30 -39.31 25.98
N SER A 155 -26.30 -38.21 25.23
CA SER A 155 -25.08 -37.46 24.89
C SER A 155 -24.67 -36.44 25.96
N ASN A 156 -25.42 -36.33 27.06
CA ASN A 156 -25.18 -35.41 28.19
C ASN A 156 -24.99 -33.95 27.78
N ILE A 157 -25.67 -33.52 26.71
CA ILE A 157 -25.65 -32.13 26.26
C ILE A 157 -26.62 -31.33 27.13
N SER A 158 -26.16 -30.21 27.68
CA SER A 158 -27.00 -29.30 28.44
C SER A 158 -27.50 -28.11 27.62
N GLY A 159 -28.62 -27.52 28.01
CA GLY A 159 -29.10 -26.26 27.43
C GLY A 159 -28.08 -25.13 27.60
N LYS A 160 -27.39 -25.09 28.75
CA LYS A 160 -26.26 -24.18 28.97
C LYS A 160 -25.14 -24.38 27.95
N PHE A 161 -24.78 -25.60 27.58
CA PHE A 161 -23.78 -25.87 26.55
C PHE A 161 -24.22 -25.32 25.18
N LEU A 162 -25.48 -25.55 24.80
CA LEU A 162 -26.03 -24.99 23.55
C LEU A 162 -25.93 -23.45 23.54
N ASN A 163 -26.34 -22.80 24.63
CA ASN A 163 -26.32 -21.34 24.71
C ASN A 163 -24.92 -20.73 24.76
N THR A 164 -23.97 -21.37 25.45
CA THR A 164 -22.64 -20.79 25.69
C THR A 164 -21.58 -21.23 24.67
N GLN A 165 -21.77 -22.36 23.99
CA GLN A 165 -20.78 -22.86 23.02
C GLN A 165 -21.33 -23.02 21.61
N VAL A 166 -22.57 -23.48 21.43
CA VAL A 166 -23.13 -23.70 20.08
C VAL A 166 -23.57 -22.39 19.47
N ILE A 167 -24.44 -21.62 20.15
CA ILE A 167 -24.99 -20.37 19.60
C ILE A 167 -23.89 -19.38 19.20
N PRO A 168 -22.83 -19.11 20.01
CA PRO A 168 -21.76 -18.20 19.60
C PRO A 168 -21.02 -18.66 18.34
N ILE A 169 -20.84 -19.98 18.16
CA ILE A 169 -20.24 -20.54 16.93
C ILE A 169 -21.18 -20.31 15.75
N LEU A 170 -22.49 -20.53 15.90
CA LEU A 170 -23.46 -20.25 14.84
C LEU A 170 -23.46 -18.77 14.45
N ILE A 171 -23.45 -17.87 15.43
CA ILE A 171 -23.34 -16.42 15.20
C ILE A 171 -22.07 -16.12 14.41
N GLN A 172 -20.92 -16.64 14.85
CA GLN A 172 -19.64 -16.43 14.18
C GLN A 172 -19.61 -16.99 12.73
N GLU A 173 -20.29 -18.11 12.51
CA GLU A 173 -20.28 -18.83 11.24
C GLU A 173 -21.24 -18.26 10.20
N PHE A 174 -22.43 -17.83 10.62
CA PHE A 174 -23.49 -17.41 9.72
C PHE A 174 -23.67 -15.88 9.61
N SER A 175 -23.05 -15.08 10.47
CA SER A 175 -23.23 -13.61 10.44
C SER A 175 -22.97 -12.98 9.08
N TRP A 176 -21.92 -13.41 8.38
CA TRP A 176 -21.59 -12.89 7.05
C TRP A 176 -22.64 -13.26 5.99
N LEU A 177 -23.29 -14.42 6.12
CA LEU A 177 -24.30 -14.89 5.19
C LEU A 177 -25.64 -14.18 5.46
N LEU A 178 -26.04 -14.09 6.73
CA LEU A 178 -27.26 -13.40 7.13
C LEU A 178 -27.20 -11.90 6.85
N ALA A 179 -26.01 -11.29 6.91
CA ALA A 179 -25.84 -9.90 6.50
C ALA A 179 -25.97 -9.68 4.98
N SER A 180 -25.82 -10.72 4.16
CA SER A 180 -25.88 -10.60 2.70
C SER A 180 -27.31 -10.53 2.16
N SER A 181 -28.31 -10.91 2.96
CA SER A 181 -29.70 -11.03 2.54
C SER A 181 -30.64 -10.69 3.67
N SER A 182 -31.61 -9.83 3.38
CA SER A 182 -32.70 -9.52 4.31
C SER A 182 -33.70 -10.66 4.49
N ARG A 183 -33.63 -11.69 3.63
CA ARG A 183 -34.55 -12.84 3.62
C ARG A 183 -34.05 -14.02 4.43
N LYS A 184 -32.73 -14.11 4.65
CA LYS A 184 -32.14 -15.24 5.38
C LYS A 184 -32.19 -15.00 6.88
N SER A 185 -32.67 -15.98 7.63
CA SER A 185 -32.78 -15.91 9.08
C SER A 185 -32.54 -17.27 9.74
N ILE A 186 -32.02 -17.24 10.96
CA ILE A 186 -31.88 -18.42 11.82
C ILE A 186 -32.57 -18.09 13.14
N PHE A 187 -33.43 -18.99 13.61
CA PHE A 187 -34.13 -18.86 14.88
C PHE A 187 -33.70 -19.98 15.84
N ILE A 188 -33.46 -19.62 17.10
CA ILE A 188 -33.17 -20.55 18.19
C ILE A 188 -34.31 -20.51 19.18
N ASN A 189 -35.03 -21.62 19.36
CA ASN A 189 -36.21 -21.70 20.23
C ASN A 189 -37.26 -20.59 19.97
N GLY A 190 -37.35 -20.12 18.72
CA GLY A 190 -38.29 -19.07 18.29
C GLY A 190 -37.69 -17.68 18.21
N GLU A 191 -36.53 -17.43 18.81
CA GLU A 191 -35.87 -16.12 18.78
C GLU A 191 -34.84 -16.02 17.65
N PRO A 192 -34.82 -14.95 16.85
CA PRO A 192 -33.82 -14.78 15.81
C PRO A 192 -32.42 -14.61 16.40
N ILE A 193 -31.40 -15.20 15.78
CA ILE A 193 -30.03 -14.99 16.23
C ILE A 193 -29.58 -13.56 15.94
N ASN A 194 -28.82 -13.00 16.89
CA ASN A 194 -28.12 -11.75 16.66
C ASN A 194 -26.90 -11.99 15.76
N LEU A 195 -26.61 -11.05 14.87
CA LEU A 195 -25.34 -11.03 14.15
C LEU A 195 -24.22 -10.64 15.11
N LEU A 196 -22.97 -11.00 14.77
CA LEU A 196 -21.78 -10.47 15.41
C LEU A 196 -21.86 -8.93 15.50
N GLY A 197 -21.37 -8.34 16.58
CA GLY A 197 -21.33 -6.87 16.71
C GLY A 197 -20.63 -6.24 15.51
N HIS A 198 -21.24 -5.22 14.91
CA HIS A 198 -20.75 -4.64 13.66
C HIS A 198 -21.21 -3.20 13.44
N GLN A 199 -20.52 -2.52 12.54
CA GLN A 199 -20.88 -1.20 12.02
C GLN A 199 -21.20 -1.31 10.53
N LYS A 200 -22.23 -0.59 10.06
CA LYS A 200 -22.67 -0.58 8.65
C LYS A 200 -22.44 0.79 8.03
N LYS A 201 -21.96 0.81 6.79
CA LYS A 201 -21.88 2.01 5.92
C LYS A 201 -22.49 1.66 4.57
N SER A 202 -23.60 2.32 4.23
CA SER A 202 -24.31 2.12 2.96
C SER A 202 -23.95 3.23 1.98
N ILE A 203 -23.59 2.84 0.76
CA ILE A 203 -23.14 3.74 -0.30
C ILE A 203 -23.84 3.33 -1.59
N LYS A 204 -24.35 4.30 -2.34
CA LYS A 204 -24.92 4.07 -3.67
C LYS A 204 -24.09 4.81 -4.71
N PHE A 205 -23.82 4.17 -5.83
CA PHE A 205 -23.21 4.83 -6.98
C PHE A 205 -23.66 4.20 -8.29
N ASN A 206 -23.51 4.96 -9.37
CA ASN A 206 -23.84 4.51 -10.71
C ASN A 206 -22.57 4.29 -11.52
N VAL A 207 -22.58 3.26 -12.37
CA VAL A 207 -21.58 3.02 -13.44
C VAL A 207 -22.37 2.78 -14.72
N ASN A 208 -22.11 3.55 -15.77
CA ASN A 208 -22.82 3.47 -17.06
C ASN A 208 -24.36 3.43 -16.92
N SER A 209 -24.93 4.30 -16.06
CA SER A 209 -26.36 4.38 -15.76
C SER A 209 -26.98 3.18 -15.01
N ILE A 210 -26.16 2.22 -14.58
CA ILE A 210 -26.57 1.11 -13.73
C ILE A 210 -26.28 1.46 -12.27
N SER A 211 -27.27 1.30 -11.40
CA SER A 211 -27.14 1.56 -9.96
C SER A 211 -26.55 0.36 -9.22
N PHE A 212 -25.62 0.65 -8.30
CA PHE A 212 -25.01 -0.32 -7.40
C PHE A 212 -25.20 0.14 -5.94
N ASP A 213 -25.84 -0.72 -5.16
CA ASP A 213 -26.04 -0.53 -3.73
C ASP A 213 -24.95 -1.30 -2.96
N VAL A 214 -24.03 -0.58 -2.33
CA VAL A 214 -22.92 -1.15 -1.57
C VAL A 214 -23.17 -1.05 -0.08
N LEU A 215 -23.12 -2.19 0.60
CA LEU A 215 -23.13 -2.28 2.06
C LEU A 215 -21.75 -2.73 2.54
N LEU A 216 -21.06 -1.85 3.25
CA LEU A 216 -19.80 -2.16 3.94
C LEU A 216 -20.12 -2.49 5.39
N ILE A 217 -19.55 -3.59 5.88
CA ILE A 217 -19.67 -4.03 7.27
C ILE A 217 -18.28 -4.17 7.86
N SER A 218 -18.06 -3.57 9.02
CA SER A 218 -16.89 -3.82 9.87
C SER A 218 -17.33 -4.64 11.08
N TRP A 219 -16.83 -5.86 11.20
CA TRP A 219 -17.15 -6.76 12.31
C TRP A 219 -16.22 -6.50 13.50
N ASN A 220 -16.79 -6.46 14.70
CA ASN A 220 -16.04 -6.29 15.95
C ASN A 220 -15.20 -7.54 16.26
N GLU A 221 -15.68 -8.71 15.83
CA GLU A 221 -15.04 -10.01 15.99
C GLU A 221 -14.88 -10.68 14.64
N LYS A 222 -13.89 -11.56 14.51
CA LYS A 222 -13.60 -12.24 13.24
C LYS A 222 -14.70 -13.25 12.90
N PRO A 223 -15.45 -13.07 11.79
CA PRO A 223 -16.35 -14.11 11.30
C PRO A 223 -15.58 -15.38 10.91
N LYS A 224 -16.28 -16.51 10.80
CA LYS A 224 -15.64 -17.75 10.34
C LYS A 224 -15.14 -17.64 8.90
N GLU A 225 -15.87 -16.89 8.08
CA GLU A 225 -15.51 -16.59 6.69
C GLU A 225 -14.48 -15.46 6.63
N ASN A 226 -13.60 -15.53 5.64
CA ASN A 226 -12.63 -14.47 5.40
C ASN A 226 -13.32 -13.18 4.90
N SER A 227 -12.59 -12.08 4.94
CA SER A 227 -13.04 -10.79 4.42
C SER A 227 -13.08 -10.81 2.89
N TYR A 228 -14.28 -10.80 2.34
CA TYR A 228 -14.56 -10.82 0.91
C TYR A 228 -15.42 -9.62 0.47
N VAL A 229 -15.41 -9.38 -0.83
CA VAL A 229 -16.40 -8.58 -1.55
C VAL A 229 -17.36 -9.56 -2.22
N TYR A 230 -18.65 -9.45 -1.90
CA TYR A 230 -19.72 -10.31 -2.38
C TYR A 230 -20.55 -9.57 -3.43
N PHE A 231 -20.77 -10.21 -4.57
CA PHE A 231 -21.61 -9.69 -5.66
C PHE A 231 -22.98 -10.34 -5.58
N VAL A 232 -24.01 -9.53 -5.32
CA VAL A 232 -25.36 -9.97 -4.96
C VAL A 232 -26.36 -9.48 -6.00
N ASN A 233 -27.20 -10.37 -6.53
CA ASN A 233 -28.24 -9.97 -7.46
C ASN A 233 -29.46 -9.35 -6.74
N SER A 234 -30.48 -8.96 -7.50
CA SER A 234 -31.74 -8.42 -6.96
C SER A 234 -32.52 -9.42 -6.08
N GLU A 235 -32.32 -10.72 -6.26
CA GLU A 235 -32.90 -11.81 -5.46
C GLU A 235 -32.16 -12.11 -4.14
N ASP A 236 -31.19 -11.28 -3.74
CA ASP A 236 -30.30 -11.52 -2.58
C ASP A 236 -29.46 -12.81 -2.67
N LYS A 237 -29.18 -13.30 -3.89
CA LYS A 237 -28.29 -14.43 -4.14
C LYS A 237 -26.88 -13.91 -4.44
N ILE A 238 -25.90 -14.45 -3.73
CA ILE A 238 -24.49 -14.20 -3.98
C ILE A 238 -24.08 -14.98 -5.23
N LYS A 239 -23.72 -14.25 -6.29
CA LYS A 239 -23.31 -14.81 -7.58
C LYS A 239 -21.81 -15.03 -7.68
N ASN A 240 -21.02 -14.16 -7.04
CA ASN A 240 -19.57 -14.32 -6.94
C ASN A 240 -19.01 -13.69 -5.67
N LYS A 241 -17.78 -14.04 -5.29
CA LYS A 241 -17.02 -13.37 -4.23
C LYS A 241 -15.53 -13.28 -4.56
N ILE A 242 -14.89 -12.17 -4.19
CA ILE A 242 -13.45 -11.94 -4.36
C ILE A 242 -12.80 -11.47 -3.07
N ASN A 243 -11.51 -11.76 -2.89
CA ASN A 243 -10.80 -11.37 -1.67
C ASN A 243 -10.76 -9.85 -1.52
N SER A 244 -11.01 -9.33 -0.32
CA SER A 244 -10.91 -7.90 -0.02
C SER A 244 -9.47 -7.36 -0.02
N GLY A 245 -8.46 -8.23 0.08
CA GLY A 245 -7.05 -7.86 0.28
C GLY A 245 -6.71 -7.50 1.73
N LEU A 246 -7.68 -7.50 2.65
CA LEU A 246 -7.52 -6.98 4.02
C LEU A 246 -7.44 -8.08 5.09
N ASN A 247 -7.44 -9.36 4.69
CA ASN A 247 -7.42 -10.51 5.59
C ASN A 247 -6.18 -10.62 6.50
N LYS A 248 -5.08 -9.97 6.13
CA LYS A 248 -3.83 -9.92 6.93
C LYS A 248 -3.79 -8.74 7.92
N LYS A 249 -4.81 -7.88 7.93
CA LYS A 249 -4.88 -6.71 8.81
C LYS A 249 -5.49 -7.13 10.15
N ASN A 250 -4.64 -7.33 11.14
CA ASN A 250 -5.06 -7.81 12.46
C ASN A 250 -6.07 -6.85 13.11
N GLY A 251 -7.16 -7.40 13.64
CA GLY A 251 -8.22 -6.65 14.31
C GLY A 251 -9.20 -5.91 13.39
N PHE A 252 -8.99 -5.94 12.07
CA PHE A 252 -9.91 -5.37 11.09
C PHE A 252 -10.56 -6.45 10.25
N TYR A 253 -11.87 -6.60 10.39
CA TYR A 253 -12.63 -7.67 9.74
C TYR A 253 -13.73 -7.07 8.86
N PRO A 254 -13.43 -6.67 7.61
CA PRO A 254 -14.43 -6.07 6.73
C PRO A 254 -15.19 -7.11 5.92
N SER A 255 -16.39 -6.75 5.46
CA SER A 255 -17.15 -7.44 4.41
C SER A 255 -17.88 -6.40 3.57
N ALA A 256 -17.84 -6.56 2.25
CA ALA A 256 -18.56 -5.66 1.33
C ALA A 256 -19.59 -6.45 0.52
N TYR A 257 -20.80 -5.96 0.43
CA TYR A 257 -21.88 -6.55 -0.36
C TYR A 257 -22.31 -5.55 -1.42
N ILE A 258 -22.25 -5.95 -2.69
CA ILE A 258 -22.59 -5.11 -3.83
C ILE A 258 -23.86 -5.69 -4.43
N LYS A 259 -24.98 -4.98 -4.27
CA LYS A 259 -26.28 -5.39 -4.80
C LYS A 259 -26.61 -4.63 -6.08
N SER A 260 -26.92 -5.37 -7.14
CA SER A 260 -27.38 -4.80 -8.42
C SER A 260 -28.09 -5.85 -9.28
N GLU A 261 -29.03 -5.41 -10.12
CA GLU A 261 -29.67 -6.26 -11.14
C GLU A 261 -28.67 -6.76 -12.18
N PHE A 262 -27.58 -6.01 -12.40
CA PHE A 262 -26.49 -6.36 -13.32
C PHE A 262 -25.95 -7.79 -13.10
N PHE A 263 -25.82 -8.22 -11.84
CA PHE A 263 -25.27 -9.53 -11.53
C PHE A 263 -26.24 -10.70 -11.81
N GLY A 264 -27.50 -10.41 -12.15
CA GLY A 264 -28.48 -11.44 -12.51
C GLY A 264 -28.13 -12.18 -13.80
N GLY A 265 -27.61 -11.44 -14.80
CA GLY A 265 -27.23 -11.96 -16.12
C GLY A 265 -25.73 -11.94 -16.42
N PHE A 266 -24.89 -11.55 -15.45
CA PHE A 266 -23.44 -11.51 -15.62
C PHE A 266 -22.83 -12.90 -15.46
N ASP A 267 -22.03 -13.31 -16.45
CA ASP A 267 -21.26 -14.56 -16.37
C ASP A 267 -19.88 -14.30 -15.75
N PHE A 268 -19.62 -14.93 -14.60
CA PHE A 268 -18.37 -14.80 -13.87
C PHE A 268 -17.31 -15.83 -14.29
N LEU A 269 -17.66 -16.80 -15.16
CA LEU A 269 -16.78 -17.87 -15.63
C LEU A 269 -16.10 -17.51 -16.96
N GLU A 270 -16.75 -16.70 -17.80
CA GLU A 270 -16.29 -16.33 -19.16
C GLU A 270 -15.46 -15.03 -19.22
N THR A 271 -14.82 -14.61 -18.13
CA THR A 271 -14.04 -13.35 -18.09
C THR A 271 -12.88 -13.27 -19.11
N ASP A 272 -12.54 -14.36 -19.81
CA ASP A 272 -11.43 -14.48 -20.77
C ASP A 272 -11.85 -14.65 -22.25
N LEU A 273 -13.14 -14.63 -22.61
CA LEU A 273 -13.59 -14.79 -24.01
C LEU A 273 -14.00 -13.46 -24.68
N ILE A 274 -13.38 -13.19 -25.83
CA ILE A 274 -13.52 -11.98 -26.65
C ILE A 274 -14.89 -11.98 -27.35
N ASN A 275 -15.87 -11.30 -26.75
CA ASN A 275 -17.13 -10.95 -27.40
C ASN A 275 -17.43 -9.48 -27.06
N ASP A 276 -17.90 -8.65 -28.00
CA ASP A 276 -18.00 -7.19 -27.77
C ASP A 276 -18.93 -6.82 -26.60
N LYS A 277 -19.99 -7.61 -26.37
CA LYS A 277 -20.88 -7.45 -25.20
C LYS A 277 -20.23 -7.88 -23.88
N SER A 278 -19.36 -8.91 -23.87
CA SER A 278 -18.65 -9.31 -22.66
C SER A 278 -17.60 -8.27 -22.26
N ALA A 279 -16.98 -7.60 -23.24
CA ALA A 279 -16.00 -6.54 -22.97
C ALA A 279 -16.58 -5.33 -22.21
N GLU A 280 -17.78 -4.85 -22.57
CA GLU A 280 -18.43 -3.75 -21.84
C GLU A 280 -18.86 -4.15 -20.43
N HIS A 281 -19.46 -5.32 -20.27
CA HIS A 281 -19.86 -5.82 -18.95
C HIS A 281 -18.62 -6.06 -18.05
N ASN A 282 -17.52 -6.56 -18.60
CA ASN A 282 -16.26 -6.74 -17.88
C ASN A 282 -15.67 -5.39 -17.41
N LYS A 283 -15.73 -4.35 -18.25
CA LYS A 283 -15.32 -2.99 -17.84
C LYS A 283 -16.15 -2.47 -16.67
N ILE A 284 -17.48 -2.62 -16.73
CA ILE A 284 -18.37 -2.22 -15.63
C ILE A 284 -18.02 -2.99 -14.36
N TYR A 285 -17.83 -4.30 -14.47
CA TYR A 285 -17.45 -5.15 -13.34
C TYR A 285 -16.11 -4.73 -12.73
N ASP A 286 -15.08 -4.50 -13.54
CA ASP A 286 -13.76 -4.07 -13.05
C ASP A 286 -13.79 -2.68 -12.41
N GLU A 287 -14.56 -1.74 -12.96
CA GLU A 287 -14.76 -0.41 -12.38
C GLU A 287 -15.46 -0.50 -11.01
N VAL A 288 -16.56 -1.25 -10.92
CA VAL A 288 -17.30 -1.50 -9.66
C VAL A 288 -16.39 -2.15 -8.63
N LYS A 289 -15.65 -3.20 -9.04
CA LYS A 289 -14.68 -3.90 -8.19
C LYS A 289 -13.59 -2.96 -7.68
N HIS A 290 -12.96 -2.18 -8.56
CA HIS A 290 -11.92 -1.24 -8.18
C HIS A 290 -12.44 -0.20 -7.18
N ARG A 291 -13.61 0.37 -7.45
CA ARG A 291 -14.24 1.38 -6.59
C ARG A 291 -14.53 0.85 -5.20
N VAL A 292 -15.07 -0.37 -5.08
CA VAL A 292 -15.37 -0.98 -3.77
C VAL A 292 -14.10 -1.35 -3.01
N LEU A 293 -13.04 -1.77 -3.70
CA LEU A 293 -11.74 -1.99 -3.06
C LEU A 293 -11.12 -0.68 -2.52
N CYS A 294 -11.30 0.45 -3.21
CA CYS A 294 -10.91 1.76 -2.68
C CYS A 294 -11.73 2.13 -1.44
N LEU A 295 -13.06 1.97 -1.48
CA LEU A 295 -13.93 2.22 -0.32
C LEU A 295 -13.55 1.39 0.92
N LEU A 296 -13.11 0.14 0.71
CA LEU A 296 -12.61 -0.71 1.79
C LEU A 296 -11.27 -0.25 2.37
N LYS A 297 -10.39 0.35 1.55
CA LYS A 297 -9.16 0.97 2.04
C LYS A 297 -9.47 2.21 2.87
N ASP A 298 -10.34 3.07 2.38
CA ASP A 298 -10.76 4.28 3.12
C ASP A 298 -11.37 3.90 4.47
N LEU A 299 -12.23 2.87 4.51
CA LEU A 299 -12.82 2.36 5.76
C LEU A 299 -11.76 1.81 6.73
N HIS A 300 -10.71 1.17 6.21
CA HIS A 300 -9.61 0.68 7.04
C HIS A 300 -8.76 1.82 7.60
N ASP A 301 -8.56 2.90 6.85
CA ASP A 301 -7.82 4.07 7.31
C ASP A 301 -8.63 4.82 8.38
N GLU A 302 -9.95 5.00 8.19
CA GLU A 302 -10.89 5.49 9.22
C GLU A 302 -10.80 4.63 10.51
N PHE A 303 -10.76 3.30 10.37
CA PHE A 303 -10.62 2.38 11.50
C PHE A 303 -9.31 2.57 12.26
N ARG A 304 -8.20 2.81 11.55
CA ARG A 304 -6.88 3.04 12.17
C ARG A 304 -6.85 4.33 12.99
N GLU A 305 -7.46 5.40 12.49
CA GLU A 305 -7.57 6.66 13.22
C GLU A 305 -8.35 6.50 14.52
N ILE A 306 -9.52 5.87 14.47
CA ILE A 306 -10.34 5.60 15.67
C ILE A 306 -9.58 4.71 16.67
N ALA A 307 -8.85 3.71 16.18
CA ALA A 307 -8.06 2.83 17.02
C ALA A 307 -6.87 3.56 17.67
N ALA A 308 -6.23 4.49 16.96
CA ALA A 308 -5.17 5.33 17.50
C ALA A 308 -5.69 6.25 18.61
N ASP A 309 -6.86 6.86 18.43
CA ASP A 309 -7.49 7.70 19.46
C ASP A 309 -7.82 6.89 20.72
N LYS A 310 -8.41 5.69 20.56
CA LYS A 310 -8.67 4.79 21.70
C LYS A 310 -7.38 4.38 22.44
N LEU A 311 -6.29 4.16 21.70
CA LEU A 311 -4.99 3.85 22.29
C LEU A 311 -4.46 5.04 23.11
N ILE A 312 -4.58 6.25 22.58
CA ILE A 312 -4.17 7.48 23.28
C ILE A 312 -4.96 7.64 24.57
N ASP A 313 -6.30 7.53 24.51
CA ASP A 313 -7.17 7.60 25.70
C ASP A 313 -6.80 6.56 26.77
N LEU A 314 -6.46 5.34 26.34
CA LEU A 314 -5.98 4.29 27.23
C LEU A 314 -4.67 4.69 27.90
N TYR A 315 -3.71 5.23 27.13
CA TYR A 315 -2.41 5.64 27.64
C TYR A 315 -2.50 6.82 28.60
N GLU A 316 -3.44 7.73 28.40
CA GLU A 316 -3.76 8.79 29.35
C GLU A 316 -4.29 8.22 30.66
N LYS A 317 -5.30 7.35 30.60
CA LYS A 317 -5.89 6.70 31.78
C LYS A 317 -4.88 5.86 32.56
N GLU A 318 -3.97 5.17 31.86
CA GLU A 318 -2.90 4.38 32.48
C GLU A 318 -1.76 5.24 33.04
N GLY A 319 -1.71 6.55 32.78
CA GLY A 319 -0.62 7.44 33.22
C GLY A 319 0.70 7.09 32.54
N ILE A 320 0.65 6.77 31.24
CA ILE A 320 1.82 6.43 30.41
C ILE A 320 2.51 7.69 29.89
N PHE A 321 1.74 8.76 29.60
CA PHE A 321 2.26 10.03 29.09
C PHE A 321 3.29 10.66 30.05
N PRO A 322 4.34 11.34 29.53
CA PRO A 322 5.38 11.94 30.35
C PRO A 322 4.87 13.17 31.11
N ASP A 323 5.52 13.46 32.24
CA ASP A 323 5.25 14.68 33.00
C ASP A 323 6.09 15.85 32.48
N HIS A 324 5.40 16.93 32.07
CA HIS A 324 5.96 18.19 31.59
C HIS A 324 5.68 19.35 32.54
N SER A 325 5.50 19.06 33.83
CA SER A 325 5.21 20.03 34.90
C SER A 325 6.22 21.20 34.99
N LYS A 326 7.45 21.01 34.52
CA LYS A 326 8.52 22.03 34.51
C LYS A 326 8.47 23.00 33.32
N ASP A 327 7.72 22.69 32.28
CA ASP A 327 7.57 23.54 31.09
C ASP A 327 6.48 24.63 31.29
N SER A 328 6.59 25.75 30.57
CA SER A 328 5.55 26.78 30.53
C SER A 328 4.21 26.22 30.02
N ILE A 329 3.09 26.81 30.45
CA ILE A 329 1.74 26.32 30.10
C ILE A 329 1.54 26.17 28.57
N PRO A 330 1.96 27.12 27.71
CA PRO A 330 1.84 26.98 26.26
C PRO A 330 2.72 25.84 25.71
N MET A 331 3.95 25.73 26.19
CA MET A 331 4.90 24.70 25.77
C MET A 331 4.42 23.30 26.15
N ARG A 332 3.87 23.14 27.36
CA ARG A 332 3.28 21.88 27.84
C ARG A 332 2.15 21.41 26.94
N LYS A 333 1.22 22.31 26.60
CA LYS A 333 0.09 22.00 25.72
C LYS A 333 0.57 21.61 24.31
N TRP A 334 1.56 22.33 23.78
CA TRP A 334 2.14 22.03 22.48
C TRP A 334 2.82 20.65 22.45
N LYS A 335 3.67 20.32 23.43
CA LYS A 335 4.35 19.01 23.51
C LYS A 335 3.35 17.86 23.57
N TYR A 336 2.31 18.03 24.39
CA TYR A 336 1.28 17.02 24.58
C TYR A 336 0.49 16.73 23.29
N GLU A 337 0.04 17.78 22.59
CA GLU A 337 -0.66 17.62 21.31
C GLU A 337 0.25 17.09 20.20
N SER A 338 1.51 17.53 20.17
CA SER A 338 2.50 17.05 19.20
C SER A 338 2.76 15.55 19.39
N LEU A 339 2.95 15.09 20.63
CA LEU A 339 3.12 13.68 20.96
C LEU A 339 1.90 12.83 20.59
N LYS A 340 0.68 13.32 20.86
CA LYS A 340 -0.55 12.65 20.41
C LYS A 340 -0.59 12.49 18.90
N ASN A 341 -0.26 13.55 18.16
CA ASN A 341 -0.23 13.52 16.70
C ASN A 341 0.86 12.57 16.18
N THR A 342 2.03 12.53 16.81
CA THR A 342 3.08 11.55 16.48
C THR A 342 2.58 10.12 16.68
N ILE A 343 1.94 9.83 17.83
CA ILE A 343 1.37 8.50 18.10
C ILE A 343 0.29 8.15 17.08
N ARG A 344 -0.59 9.08 16.69
CA ARG A 344 -1.60 8.87 15.64
C ARG A 344 -0.97 8.49 14.31
N VAL A 345 -0.01 9.29 13.84
CA VAL A 345 0.67 9.04 12.57
C VAL A 345 1.40 7.70 12.59
N LEU A 346 2.10 7.40 13.69
CA LEU A 346 2.87 6.16 13.81
C LEU A 346 1.96 4.94 13.90
N TYR A 347 0.87 5.00 14.66
CA TYR A 347 -0.12 3.93 14.73
C TYR A 347 -0.82 3.71 13.39
N SER A 348 -1.19 4.79 12.69
CA SER A 348 -1.79 4.70 11.36
C SER A 348 -0.83 4.11 10.32
N ALA A 349 0.48 4.32 10.45
CA ALA A 349 1.49 3.70 9.61
C ALA A 349 1.69 2.21 9.98
N GLU A 350 2.03 1.92 11.23
CA GLU A 350 2.38 0.59 11.73
C GLU A 350 1.83 0.33 13.16
N PRO A 351 0.61 -0.24 13.28
CA PRO A 351 -0.03 -0.52 14.56
C PRO A 351 0.75 -1.49 15.46
N SER A 352 1.58 -2.38 14.88
CA SER A 352 2.28 -3.42 15.64
C SER A 352 3.28 -2.86 16.67
N ILE A 353 3.75 -1.63 16.47
CA ILE A 353 4.62 -0.90 17.41
C ILE A 353 3.96 -0.75 18.78
N PHE A 354 2.64 -0.66 18.83
CA PHE A 354 1.86 -0.45 20.06
C PHE A 354 1.10 -1.72 20.48
N GLY A 355 1.63 -2.89 20.16
CA GLY A 355 0.97 -4.17 20.38
C GLY A 355 0.47 -4.38 21.82
N SER A 356 -0.67 -5.03 21.95
CA SER A 356 -1.34 -5.31 23.23
C SER A 356 -0.52 -6.19 24.20
N HIS A 357 0.52 -6.86 23.70
CA HIS A 357 1.43 -7.69 24.49
C HIS A 357 2.46 -6.87 25.29
N LEU A 358 2.59 -5.56 25.02
CA LEU A 358 3.51 -4.69 25.73
C LEU A 358 3.02 -4.42 27.16
N ASN A 359 3.91 -4.59 28.13
CA ASN A 359 3.62 -4.24 29.51
C ASN A 359 3.65 -2.71 29.72
N LYS A 360 3.08 -2.25 30.85
CA LYS A 360 2.97 -0.81 31.17
C LYS A 360 4.32 -0.06 31.15
N THR A 361 5.40 -0.73 31.56
CA THR A 361 6.75 -0.15 31.56
C THR A 361 7.27 0.03 30.12
N GLN A 362 7.09 -0.97 29.26
CA GLN A 362 7.47 -0.91 27.85
C GLN A 362 6.69 0.17 27.10
N LYS A 363 5.37 0.27 27.31
CA LYS A 363 4.54 1.34 26.74
C LYS A 363 5.06 2.73 27.16
N ARG A 364 5.40 2.91 28.45
CA ARG A 364 5.95 4.16 28.99
C ARG A 364 7.31 4.50 28.43
N ILE A 365 8.17 3.50 28.19
CA ILE A 365 9.47 3.70 27.55
C ILE A 365 9.26 4.22 26.12
N ILE A 366 8.46 3.52 25.30
CA ILE A 366 8.17 3.93 23.91
C ILE A 366 7.60 5.36 23.86
N VAL A 367 6.61 5.68 24.69
CA VAL A 367 5.99 7.01 24.69
C VAL A 367 6.95 8.10 25.17
N LYS A 368 7.82 7.83 26.16
CA LYS A 368 8.86 8.78 26.57
C LYS A 368 9.92 9.00 25.49
N LEU A 369 10.24 7.97 24.70
CA LEU A 369 11.15 8.08 23.58
C LEU A 369 10.53 8.92 22.46
N LEU A 370 9.26 8.66 22.11
CA LEU A 370 8.52 9.48 21.15
C LEU A 370 8.45 10.94 21.60
N ASP A 371 8.14 11.19 22.88
CA ASP A 371 8.14 12.55 23.45
C ASP A 371 9.48 13.26 23.29
N LYS A 372 10.59 12.55 23.55
CA LYS A 372 11.92 13.11 23.38
C LYS A 372 12.24 13.38 21.92
N VAL A 373 11.91 12.48 21.00
CA VAL A 373 12.10 12.66 19.54
C VAL A 373 11.28 13.83 19.01
N THR A 374 10.03 13.99 19.47
CA THR A 374 9.15 15.08 19.06
C THR A 374 9.65 16.46 19.55
N VAL A 375 10.39 16.51 20.65
CA VAL A 375 10.92 17.74 21.27
C VAL A 375 12.35 18.06 20.84
N SER A 376 13.19 17.05 20.60
CA SER A 376 14.60 17.19 20.20
C SER A 376 15.08 15.89 19.52
N PRO A 377 15.22 15.86 18.19
CA PRO A 377 15.78 14.71 17.50
C PRO A 377 17.29 14.65 17.80
N SER A 378 17.71 13.80 18.75
CA SER A 378 19.12 13.47 18.97
C SER A 378 19.35 12.00 18.66
N ASP A 379 20.42 11.70 17.92
CA ASP A 379 20.80 10.36 17.46
C ASP A 379 20.92 9.35 18.63
N ASP A 380 21.39 9.78 19.81
CA ASP A 380 21.61 8.94 21.01
C ASP A 380 20.34 8.26 21.59
N LEU A 381 19.14 8.80 21.33
CA LEU A 381 17.89 8.25 21.88
C LEU A 381 17.37 7.04 21.09
N PHE A 382 17.76 6.92 19.82
CA PHE A 382 17.40 5.80 18.96
C PHE A 382 18.22 4.54 19.26
N ASP A 383 19.43 4.70 19.81
CA ASP A 383 20.24 3.60 20.33
C ASP A 383 19.61 2.95 21.58
N VAL A 384 18.94 3.76 22.42
CA VAL A 384 18.21 3.28 23.60
C VAL A 384 16.93 2.53 23.20
N LEU A 385 16.29 2.91 22.10
CA LEU A 385 15.14 2.20 21.50
C LEU A 385 15.50 0.77 21.08
N ASN A 386 16.70 0.58 20.51
CA ASN A 386 17.21 -0.71 20.04
C ASN A 386 17.53 -1.70 21.16
N GLY A 387 17.79 -1.22 22.38
CA GLY A 387 18.14 -2.08 23.52
C GLY A 387 16.97 -2.75 24.23
N VAL A 388 15.72 -2.31 24.00
CA VAL A 388 14.57 -2.68 24.86
C VAL A 388 13.52 -3.54 24.14
N VAL A 389 13.60 -3.68 22.81
CA VAL A 389 12.69 -4.54 22.02
C VAL A 389 13.39 -5.87 21.72
N SER A 390 12.93 -6.93 22.37
CA SER A 390 13.49 -8.28 22.26
C SER A 390 13.33 -8.83 20.83
N LEU A 391 14.42 -8.87 20.06
CA LEU A 391 14.53 -9.59 18.79
C LEU A 391 15.73 -10.53 18.85
N ASN A 392 15.62 -11.71 18.23
CA ASN A 392 16.61 -12.78 18.29
C ASN A 392 17.97 -12.33 17.71
N ASN A 393 19.04 -12.77 18.38
CA ASN A 393 20.43 -12.31 18.20
C ASN A 393 20.98 -12.37 16.75
N GLU A 394 20.47 -13.23 15.87
CA GLU A 394 20.94 -13.33 14.47
C GLU A 394 20.38 -12.25 13.55
N GLU A 395 19.12 -11.83 13.75
CA GLU A 395 18.51 -10.72 13.01
C GLU A 395 19.07 -9.38 13.50
N GLN A 396 19.40 -9.30 14.80
CA GLN A 396 20.03 -8.15 15.41
C GLN A 396 21.45 -7.90 14.87
N SER A 397 22.26 -8.95 14.63
CA SER A 397 23.60 -8.78 14.04
C SER A 397 23.52 -8.33 12.59
N LYS A 398 22.62 -8.92 11.78
CA LYS A 398 22.46 -8.53 10.37
C LYS A 398 21.91 -7.12 10.21
N LEU A 399 20.95 -6.73 11.05
CA LEU A 399 20.41 -5.37 11.06
C LEU A 399 21.42 -4.37 11.63
N ALA A 400 22.18 -4.74 12.67
CA ALA A 400 23.25 -3.91 13.22
C ALA A 400 24.40 -3.73 12.23
N ASP A 401 24.75 -4.73 11.42
CA ASP A 401 25.79 -4.59 10.39
C ASP A 401 25.30 -3.72 9.22
N ILE A 402 24.02 -3.83 8.83
CA ILE A 402 23.41 -2.96 7.82
C ILE A 402 23.24 -1.51 8.32
N LEU A 403 22.95 -1.31 9.61
CA LEU A 403 22.74 0.02 10.21
C LEU A 403 24.03 0.68 10.71
N LYS A 404 25.06 -0.09 11.09
CA LYS A 404 26.41 0.44 11.38
C LYS A 404 27.03 1.11 10.17
N ASP A 405 26.75 0.60 8.98
CA ASP A 405 27.35 1.09 7.73
C ASP A 405 26.54 2.22 7.07
N THR A 406 25.35 2.60 7.54
CA THR A 406 24.66 3.79 7.03
C THR A 406 23.69 4.38 8.06
N SER A 407 24.10 5.48 8.70
CA SER A 407 23.25 6.16 9.69
C SER A 407 21.95 6.67 9.04
N LEU A 408 20.83 6.49 9.72
CA LEU A 408 19.53 7.03 9.27
C LEU A 408 19.56 8.58 9.17
N GLY A 409 20.48 9.22 9.90
CA GLY A 409 20.84 10.63 9.74
C GLY A 409 21.43 10.93 8.36
N ASN A 410 22.32 10.09 7.82
CA ASN A 410 22.81 10.21 6.45
C ASN A 410 21.69 10.03 5.43
N ILE A 411 20.72 9.15 5.70
CA ILE A 411 19.54 8.97 4.83
C ILE A 411 18.63 10.20 4.88
N THR A 412 18.40 10.77 6.06
CA THR A 412 17.57 11.98 6.24
C THR A 412 18.25 13.22 5.66
N ASN A 413 19.56 13.34 5.82
CA ASN A 413 20.39 14.37 5.20
C ASN A 413 20.39 14.22 3.68
N ALA A 414 20.60 13.02 3.14
CA ALA A 414 20.50 12.75 1.70
C ALA A 414 19.11 13.07 1.14
N ILE A 415 18.04 12.74 1.86
CA ILE A 415 16.66 13.10 1.46
C ILE A 415 16.45 14.62 1.50
N SER A 416 17.01 15.30 2.49
CA SER A 416 16.89 16.75 2.66
C SER A 416 17.70 17.50 1.60
N GLU A 417 18.88 17.00 1.27
CA GLU A 417 19.76 17.46 0.20
C GLU A 417 19.07 17.32 -1.16
N VAL A 418 18.53 16.14 -1.47
CA VAL A 418 17.77 15.90 -2.72
C VAL A 418 16.55 16.84 -2.82
N ARG A 419 15.85 17.10 -1.69
CA ARG A 419 14.73 18.05 -1.66
C ARG A 419 15.19 19.50 -1.88
N ALA A 420 16.31 19.88 -1.28
CA ALA A 420 16.88 21.21 -1.41
C ALA A 420 17.38 21.46 -2.85
N ARG A 421 18.06 20.49 -3.46
CA ARG A 421 18.43 20.48 -4.88
C ARG A 421 17.23 20.60 -5.81
N LYS A 422 16.14 19.88 -5.51
CA LYS A 422 14.90 19.98 -6.28
C LYS A 422 14.33 21.41 -6.26
N LYS A 423 14.39 22.12 -5.14
CA LYS A 423 13.97 23.52 -5.05
C LYS A 423 14.84 24.43 -5.92
N VAL A 424 16.16 24.25 -5.93
CA VAL A 424 17.07 25.03 -6.80
C VAL A 424 16.72 24.81 -8.27
N ILE A 425 16.46 23.56 -8.67
CA ILE A 425 16.02 23.24 -10.04
C ILE A 425 14.72 23.96 -10.40
N ASP A 426 13.74 23.97 -9.50
CA ASP A 426 12.47 24.67 -9.72
C ASP A 426 12.69 26.18 -9.86
N ILE A 427 13.55 26.77 -9.03
CA ILE A 427 13.93 28.20 -9.14
C ILE A 427 14.61 28.50 -10.47
N VAL A 428 15.59 27.70 -10.90
CA VAL A 428 16.27 27.89 -12.19
C VAL A 428 15.29 27.73 -13.35
N ASN A 429 14.32 26.81 -13.25
CA ASN A 429 13.26 26.67 -14.24
C ASN A 429 12.36 27.91 -14.30
N ASP A 430 11.91 28.44 -13.16
CA ASP A 430 11.06 29.63 -13.09
C ASP A 430 11.78 30.87 -13.62
N LEU A 431 13.08 31.01 -13.33
CA LEU A 431 13.94 32.07 -13.89
C LEU A 431 14.05 31.99 -15.42
N ASN A 432 14.02 30.79 -15.99
CA ASN A 432 14.17 30.55 -17.43
C ASN A 432 12.85 30.61 -18.21
N GLU A 433 11.73 30.24 -17.60
CA GLU A 433 10.42 30.21 -18.25
C GLU A 433 9.58 31.45 -17.93
N GLU A 434 9.32 31.73 -16.64
CA GLU A 434 8.45 32.84 -16.21
C GLU A 434 9.15 34.20 -16.29
N TYR A 435 10.42 34.27 -15.85
CA TYR A 435 11.19 35.52 -15.82
C TYR A 435 12.16 35.70 -17.00
N THR A 436 11.98 34.95 -18.09
CA THR A 436 12.88 34.90 -19.27
C THR A 436 13.52 36.25 -19.66
N LYS A 437 12.71 37.31 -19.77
CA LYS A 437 13.15 38.64 -20.25
C LYS A 437 13.75 39.53 -19.16
N ALA A 438 13.44 39.24 -17.89
CA ALA A 438 13.84 40.02 -16.73
C ALA A 438 15.11 39.49 -16.07
N THR A 439 15.43 38.21 -16.28
CA THR A 439 16.60 37.55 -15.71
C THR A 439 17.86 37.87 -16.51
N LYS A 440 18.87 38.43 -15.85
CA LYS A 440 20.19 38.71 -16.43
C LYS A 440 21.13 37.51 -16.25
N GLU A 441 22.18 37.49 -17.05
CA GLU A 441 23.25 36.50 -16.98
C GLU A 441 24.20 36.82 -15.82
N VAL A 442 24.88 37.96 -15.94
CA VAL A 442 25.80 38.49 -14.92
C VAL A 442 25.04 38.86 -13.65
N GLY A 443 25.51 38.38 -12.50
CA GLY A 443 25.00 38.68 -11.16
C GLY A 443 23.75 37.90 -10.71
N GLU A 444 22.90 37.44 -11.64
CA GLU A 444 21.64 36.75 -11.29
C GLU A 444 21.72 35.23 -11.48
N ILE A 445 21.70 34.72 -12.71
CA ILE A 445 21.84 33.27 -12.93
C ILE A 445 23.22 32.79 -12.53
N GLN A 446 24.23 33.63 -12.73
CA GLN A 446 25.59 33.32 -12.37
C GLN A 446 25.76 32.98 -10.88
N SER A 447 25.24 33.83 -10.00
CA SER A 447 25.38 33.64 -8.55
C SER A 447 24.68 32.37 -8.06
N VAL A 448 23.55 32.02 -8.69
CA VAL A 448 22.84 30.76 -8.42
C VAL A 448 23.67 29.54 -8.83
N VAL A 449 24.27 29.58 -10.02
CA VAL A 449 25.06 28.45 -10.56
C VAL A 449 26.38 28.28 -9.82
N GLU A 450 27.07 29.36 -9.47
CA GLU A 450 28.31 29.33 -8.68
C GLU A 450 28.11 28.63 -7.32
N SER A 451 26.96 28.86 -6.68
CA SER A 451 26.60 28.19 -5.42
C SER A 451 26.07 26.76 -5.61
N ASN A 452 25.86 26.29 -6.86
CA ASN A 452 25.20 25.02 -7.16
C ASN A 452 25.83 24.28 -8.36
N LEU A 453 27.16 24.16 -8.41
CA LEU A 453 27.88 23.50 -9.52
C LEU A 453 27.51 22.02 -9.73
N TRP A 454 26.94 21.38 -8.71
CA TRP A 454 26.38 20.02 -8.79
C TRP A 454 25.32 19.89 -9.90
N LEU A 455 24.72 21.00 -10.37
CA LEU A 455 23.84 21.04 -11.53
C LEU A 455 24.46 20.41 -12.79
N PHE A 456 25.79 20.44 -12.93
CA PHE A 456 26.48 19.87 -14.10
C PHE A 456 27.05 18.47 -13.84
N GLY A 457 26.96 17.95 -12.62
CA GLY A 457 27.41 16.61 -12.21
C GLY A 457 27.69 16.51 -10.71
N GLU A 458 27.40 15.35 -10.09
CA GLU A 458 27.64 15.11 -8.65
C GLU A 458 29.12 15.27 -8.26
N GLN A 459 30.02 14.98 -9.19
CA GLN A 459 31.46 15.10 -8.99
C GLN A 459 31.91 16.54 -8.64
N TYR A 460 31.04 17.54 -8.85
CA TYR A 460 31.28 18.95 -8.53
C TYR A 460 30.74 19.40 -7.15
N HIS A 461 30.24 18.46 -6.33
CA HIS A 461 29.55 18.76 -5.07
C HIS A 461 30.45 19.01 -3.84
N LEU A 462 31.54 18.24 -3.64
CA LEU A 462 32.34 18.23 -2.40
C LEU A 462 33.49 19.27 -2.40
N LEU A 463 33.76 19.89 -1.24
CA LEU A 463 34.81 20.92 -1.00
C LEU A 463 36.18 20.28 -0.74
N THR A 464 37.22 20.81 -1.39
CA THR A 464 38.62 20.76 -0.92
C THR A 464 39.18 22.18 -0.89
N ALA A 465 40.00 22.46 0.12
CA ALA A 465 40.63 23.75 0.37
C ALA A 465 41.45 24.22 -0.84
N GLU A 466 41.35 25.52 -1.11
CA GLU A 466 41.94 26.25 -2.22
C GLU A 466 43.48 26.21 -2.20
N GLU A 467 44.09 26.12 -3.38
CA GLU A 467 45.42 26.70 -3.64
C GLU A 467 45.21 28.00 -4.43
N PRO A 468 45.27 29.18 -3.78
CA PRO A 468 45.01 30.48 -4.39
C PRO A 468 45.86 30.77 -5.64
N ASP A 469 47.10 30.26 -5.68
CA ASP A 469 48.11 30.58 -6.69
C ASP A 469 47.76 30.06 -8.10
N PHE A 470 47.08 28.91 -8.21
CA PHE A 470 46.78 28.30 -9.52
C PHE A 470 45.46 28.79 -10.11
N GLU A 471 44.49 29.21 -9.28
CA GLU A 471 43.34 29.97 -9.76
C GLU A 471 43.77 31.33 -10.28
N GLN A 472 44.66 32.01 -9.55
CA GLN A 472 45.24 33.28 -9.97
C GLN A 472 46.00 33.14 -11.30
N ALA A 473 46.84 32.12 -11.45
CA ALA A 473 47.57 31.85 -12.70
C ALA A 473 46.65 31.62 -13.92
N LEU A 474 45.47 31.01 -13.72
CA LEU A 474 44.52 30.78 -14.80
C LEU A 474 43.68 32.03 -15.12
N ARG A 475 43.33 32.83 -14.11
CA ARG A 475 42.70 34.15 -14.30
C ARG A 475 43.61 35.11 -15.06
N GLU A 476 44.91 35.08 -14.76
CA GLU A 476 45.96 35.83 -15.48
C GLU A 476 46.10 35.33 -16.93
N LEU A 477 46.11 34.00 -17.15
CA LEU A 477 46.19 33.40 -18.49
C LEU A 477 45.00 33.78 -19.39
N LEU A 478 43.79 33.82 -18.82
CA LEU A 478 42.54 34.06 -19.56
C LEU A 478 42.18 35.56 -19.65
N SER A 479 42.99 36.46 -19.08
CA SER A 479 42.76 37.92 -19.07
C SER A 479 41.41 38.33 -18.45
N ILE A 480 40.97 37.65 -17.39
CA ILE A 480 39.72 37.98 -16.69
C ILE A 480 39.93 39.20 -15.78
N HIS A 481 39.40 40.35 -16.17
CA HIS A 481 39.30 41.53 -15.30
C HIS A 481 37.84 41.93 -15.19
N GLY A 482 37.19 41.67 -14.05
CA GLY A 482 35.79 42.07 -13.82
C GLY A 482 35.42 42.19 -12.33
N ASN A 483 35.08 43.43 -11.96
CA ASN A 483 34.55 44.02 -10.71
C ASN A 483 35.36 44.00 -9.39
N GLU A 484 35.83 45.21 -9.05
CA GLU A 484 36.73 45.63 -7.97
C GLU A 484 36.13 45.66 -6.54
N GLU A 485 34.93 45.14 -6.28
CA GLU A 485 34.38 45.14 -4.90
C GLU A 485 34.98 44.05 -4.00
N TYR A 486 35.71 43.08 -4.57
CA TYR A 486 36.37 42.00 -3.84
C TYR A 486 37.90 42.08 -3.98
N TYR A 487 38.53 43.05 -3.29
CA TYR A 487 39.98 43.15 -2.99
C TYR A 487 40.84 44.10 -3.85
N GLN A 488 41.53 45.02 -3.15
CA GLN A 488 42.56 45.93 -3.66
C GLN A 488 43.95 45.27 -3.74
N LYS A 489 44.61 45.32 -4.91
CA LYS A 489 45.86 46.07 -5.22
C LYS A 489 46.59 45.48 -6.44
N GLY A 490 46.88 46.34 -7.43
CA GLY A 490 47.95 46.14 -8.42
C GLY A 490 47.51 46.44 -9.86
N SER A 491 48.00 47.53 -10.45
CA SER A 491 47.58 47.99 -11.78
C SER A 491 48.49 47.49 -12.91
N ILE A 492 47.91 46.94 -13.98
CA ILE A 492 48.56 46.88 -15.31
C ILE A 492 47.55 47.37 -16.37
N LYS A 493 47.98 48.29 -17.24
CA LYS A 493 47.18 48.83 -18.36
C LYS A 493 47.44 48.01 -19.63
N HIS A 494 46.41 47.40 -20.22
CA HIS A 494 46.48 46.79 -21.55
C HIS A 494 45.31 47.27 -22.46
N PRO A 495 45.49 47.41 -23.80
CA PRO A 495 44.51 47.99 -24.72
C PRO A 495 43.17 47.25 -24.96
N ASP A 496 42.97 46.03 -24.43
CA ASP A 496 41.77 45.20 -24.71
C ASP A 496 40.89 44.96 -23.47
N LYS A 497 40.49 46.05 -22.81
CA LYS A 497 39.92 46.04 -21.44
C LYS A 497 38.50 45.45 -21.26
N ASN A 498 37.75 45.09 -22.32
CA ASN A 498 36.28 44.86 -22.20
C ASN A 498 35.73 43.55 -22.83
N LYS A 499 36.31 42.38 -22.57
CA LYS A 499 35.63 41.08 -22.82
C LYS A 499 35.70 40.22 -21.55
N GLU A 500 34.78 40.50 -20.64
CA GLU A 500 34.62 39.77 -19.38
C GLU A 500 34.02 38.38 -19.61
N MET A 501 34.48 37.38 -18.85
CA MET A 501 33.96 36.01 -18.85
C MET A 501 32.73 35.90 -17.96
N ASP A 502 31.72 35.11 -18.36
CA ASP A 502 30.44 35.08 -17.66
C ASP A 502 30.43 34.19 -16.40
N ILE A 503 31.10 33.03 -16.35
CA ILE A 503 31.40 32.28 -15.08
C ILE A 503 32.68 31.49 -15.24
N PHE A 504 33.54 31.53 -14.22
CA PHE A 504 34.68 30.64 -14.15
C PHE A 504 34.80 30.06 -12.74
N ALA A 505 34.34 28.81 -12.58
CA ALA A 505 34.34 28.09 -11.32
C ALA A 505 35.23 26.84 -11.44
N ILE A 506 36.52 26.99 -11.14
CA ILE A 506 37.39 25.83 -10.96
C ILE A 506 37.10 25.27 -9.58
N ARG A 507 36.68 24.01 -9.54
CA ARG A 507 36.70 23.23 -8.31
C ARG A 507 37.58 22.02 -8.53
N ARG A 508 38.71 21.95 -7.85
CA ARG A 508 39.63 20.81 -7.92
C ARG A 508 39.20 19.76 -6.91
N ASN A 509 38.76 18.63 -7.42
CA ASN A 509 38.63 17.40 -6.64
C ASN A 509 39.60 16.37 -7.22
N PHE A 510 40.25 15.62 -6.32
CA PHE A 510 40.98 14.43 -6.71
C PHE A 510 39.97 13.34 -7.07
N ASP A 511 40.19 12.71 -8.20
CA ASP A 511 39.39 11.61 -8.71
C ASP A 511 40.36 10.53 -9.23
N VAL A 512 39.91 9.28 -9.29
CA VAL A 512 40.75 8.14 -9.67
C VAL A 512 40.21 7.56 -10.96
N ASP A 513 41.07 7.44 -11.98
CA ASP A 513 40.68 6.84 -13.24
C ASP A 513 40.56 5.31 -13.16
N GLU A 514 40.05 4.68 -14.22
CA GLU A 514 39.88 3.20 -14.28
C GLU A 514 41.19 2.42 -14.12
N LYS A 515 42.35 3.08 -14.24
CA LYS A 515 43.68 2.51 -14.10
C LYS A 515 44.31 2.81 -12.73
N GLY A 516 43.60 3.50 -11.84
CA GLY A 516 44.08 3.85 -10.51
C GLY A 516 44.92 5.13 -10.44
N ASN A 517 44.98 5.93 -11.50
CA ASN A 517 45.74 7.19 -11.47
C ASN A 517 44.87 8.31 -10.89
N GLU A 518 45.46 9.07 -9.96
CA GLU A 518 44.86 10.27 -9.40
C GLU A 518 44.94 11.43 -10.40
N PHE A 519 43.85 12.16 -10.56
CA PHE A 519 43.79 13.37 -11.36
C PHE A 519 42.87 14.42 -10.72
N TYR A 520 43.17 15.69 -10.96
CA TYR A 520 42.31 16.81 -10.62
C TYR A 520 41.26 17.01 -11.71
N ARG A 521 39.99 17.02 -11.32
CA ARG A 521 38.91 17.43 -12.22
C ARG A 521 38.74 18.95 -12.16
N CYS A 522 38.60 19.60 -13.31
CA CYS A 522 38.41 21.04 -13.44
C CYS A 522 37.16 21.31 -14.29
N LEU A 523 36.36 22.30 -13.91
CA LEU A 523 35.12 22.67 -14.61
C LEU A 523 35.22 24.11 -15.13
N VAL A 524 34.77 24.32 -16.37
CA VAL A 524 34.66 25.64 -16.99
C VAL A 524 33.24 25.75 -17.55
N VAL A 525 32.47 26.75 -17.10
CA VAL A 525 31.07 26.89 -17.47
C VAL A 525 30.85 28.21 -18.20
N GLU A 526 30.47 28.16 -19.47
CA GLU A 526 29.97 29.32 -20.20
C GLU A 526 28.44 29.31 -20.11
N LEU A 527 27.85 30.30 -19.43
CA LEU A 527 26.39 30.47 -19.39
C LEU A 527 25.92 31.41 -20.47
N LYS A 528 24.62 31.42 -20.73
CA LYS A 528 23.93 32.48 -21.49
C LYS A 528 22.63 32.86 -20.78
N ARG A 529 22.28 34.15 -20.80
CA ARG A 529 20.98 34.65 -20.29
C ARG A 529 19.79 33.86 -20.85
N PRO A 530 18.66 33.73 -20.12
CA PRO A 530 17.52 32.93 -20.56
C PRO A 530 16.86 33.41 -21.85
N SER A 531 16.99 34.70 -22.14
CA SER A 531 16.47 35.32 -23.35
C SER A 531 17.30 35.02 -24.60
N ASP A 532 18.53 34.54 -24.47
CA ASP A 532 19.36 34.13 -25.62
C ASP A 532 19.35 32.60 -25.79
N THR A 533 19.58 32.15 -27.02
CA THR A 533 19.64 30.73 -27.38
C THR A 533 21.06 30.33 -27.72
N LEU A 534 21.41 29.07 -27.45
CA LEU A 534 22.73 28.52 -27.75
C LEU A 534 22.92 28.41 -29.28
N LYS A 535 24.05 28.92 -29.76
CA LYS A 535 24.40 29.09 -31.18
C LYS A 535 25.87 28.73 -31.40
N ASP A 536 26.25 28.48 -32.63
CA ASP A 536 27.63 28.13 -33.03
C ASP A 536 28.67 29.15 -32.51
N LYS A 537 28.35 30.45 -32.50
CA LYS A 537 29.22 31.49 -31.91
C LYS A 537 29.55 31.28 -30.43
N HIS A 538 28.64 30.67 -29.65
CA HIS A 538 28.84 30.38 -28.24
C HIS A 538 29.68 29.10 -28.07
N LEU A 539 29.50 28.14 -28.99
CA LEU A 539 30.37 26.97 -29.07
C LEU A 539 31.82 27.38 -29.41
N ASP A 540 32.01 28.31 -30.34
CA ASP A 540 33.33 28.86 -30.67
C ASP A 540 33.99 29.53 -29.46
N GLN A 541 33.20 30.15 -28.59
CA GLN A 541 33.69 30.81 -27.38
C GLN A 541 34.24 29.80 -26.37
N ILE A 542 33.47 28.75 -26.04
CA ILE A 542 33.94 27.70 -25.11
C ILE A 542 35.14 26.93 -25.70
N GLN A 543 35.19 26.75 -27.03
CA GLN A 543 36.33 26.15 -27.72
C GLN A 543 37.60 27.02 -27.70
N LYS A 544 37.47 28.35 -27.64
CA LYS A 544 38.64 29.24 -27.44
C LYS A 544 39.25 29.03 -26.06
N TYR A 545 38.43 28.89 -25.01
CA TYR A 545 38.93 28.57 -23.67
C TYR A 545 39.65 27.24 -23.66
N PHE A 546 39.06 26.21 -24.28
CA PHE A 546 39.73 24.92 -24.47
C PHE A 546 41.11 25.09 -25.14
N LYS A 547 41.21 25.84 -26.25
CA LYS A 547 42.47 26.06 -26.96
C LYS A 547 43.53 26.75 -26.09
N VAL A 548 43.14 27.77 -25.32
CA VAL A 548 44.06 28.51 -24.45
C VAL A 548 44.57 27.60 -23.32
N ILE A 549 43.69 26.87 -22.66
CA ILE A 549 44.04 25.97 -21.55
C ILE A 549 44.87 24.78 -22.04
N SER A 550 44.49 24.17 -23.17
CA SER A 550 45.21 23.01 -23.72
C SER A 550 46.64 23.36 -24.17
N SER A 551 46.88 24.63 -24.54
CA SER A 551 48.17 25.11 -25.03
C SER A 551 49.14 25.50 -23.92
N ASN A 552 48.67 25.65 -22.68
CA ASN A 552 49.52 26.01 -21.55
C ASN A 552 49.97 24.76 -20.78
N HIS A 553 51.28 24.58 -20.70
CA HIS A 553 51.92 23.46 -20.02
C HIS A 553 51.54 23.33 -18.52
N ILE A 554 51.23 24.43 -17.84
CA ILE A 554 50.83 24.43 -16.41
C ILE A 554 49.50 23.69 -16.22
N PHE A 555 48.58 23.78 -17.19
CA PHE A 555 47.23 23.19 -17.10
C PHE A 555 47.10 21.85 -17.84
N ASN A 556 48.21 21.36 -18.40
CA ASN A 556 48.29 20.17 -19.25
C ASN A 556 49.41 19.21 -18.79
N ASP A 557 49.66 19.18 -17.49
CA ASP A 557 50.66 18.36 -16.80
C ASP A 557 50.35 16.85 -16.78
N GLY A 558 49.18 16.44 -17.28
CA GLY A 558 48.72 15.05 -17.28
C GLY A 558 47.96 14.64 -16.03
N LEU A 559 47.94 15.48 -15.00
CA LEU A 559 47.19 15.28 -13.77
C LEU A 559 45.86 16.06 -13.76
N HIS A 560 45.63 16.97 -14.71
CA HIS A 560 44.37 17.71 -14.80
C HIS A 560 43.46 17.22 -15.93
N LYS A 561 42.17 17.01 -15.61
CA LYS A 561 41.11 16.74 -16.59
C LYS A 561 40.06 17.86 -16.56
N TRP A 562 39.77 18.42 -17.73
CA TRP A 562 38.96 19.61 -17.89
C TRP A 562 37.61 19.31 -18.55
N ASP A 563 36.53 19.68 -17.88
CA ASP A 563 35.17 19.66 -18.40
C ASP A 563 34.73 21.09 -18.73
N PHE A 564 34.37 21.33 -19.99
CA PHE A 564 33.83 22.58 -20.49
C PHE A 564 32.34 22.41 -20.76
N VAL A 565 31.51 23.27 -20.18
CA VAL A 565 30.06 23.20 -20.27
C VAL A 565 29.52 24.52 -20.81
N LEU A 566 28.88 24.47 -21.97
CA LEU A 566 28.08 25.57 -22.49
C LEU A 566 26.61 25.34 -22.10
N ALA A 567 26.05 26.18 -21.22
CA ALA A 567 24.68 26.02 -20.74
C ALA A 567 23.80 27.25 -20.99
N GLY A 568 22.52 27.00 -21.22
CA GLY A 568 21.52 28.03 -21.53
C GLY A 568 20.13 27.45 -21.70
N ARG A 569 19.13 28.28 -21.97
CA ARG A 569 17.73 27.84 -22.02
C ARG A 569 17.47 26.76 -23.06
N LYS A 570 17.87 27.01 -24.31
CA LYS A 570 17.70 26.07 -25.43
C LYS A 570 18.69 26.33 -26.55
N ILE A 571 18.95 25.31 -27.36
CA ILE A 571 19.64 25.45 -28.64
C ILE A 571 18.71 26.22 -29.60
N THR A 572 19.28 27.07 -30.44
CA THR A 572 18.53 27.83 -31.43
C THR A 572 17.81 26.91 -32.43
N ASN A 573 16.64 27.34 -32.91
CA ASN A 573 15.91 26.65 -33.98
C ASN A 573 16.38 27.09 -35.37
N ASP A 574 17.21 28.13 -35.45
CA ASP A 574 17.82 28.60 -36.70
C ASP A 574 18.88 27.60 -37.20
N PRO A 575 18.66 26.91 -38.34
CA PRO A 575 19.57 25.89 -38.84
C PRO A 575 20.99 26.41 -39.11
N LEU A 576 21.13 27.65 -39.57
CA LEU A 576 22.44 28.25 -39.92
C LEU A 576 23.28 28.57 -38.69
N ALA A 577 22.64 28.84 -37.55
CA ALA A 577 23.30 29.20 -36.31
C ALA A 577 23.51 28.00 -35.36
N ARG A 578 23.15 26.77 -35.78
CA ARG A 578 23.35 25.53 -35.02
C ARG A 578 24.05 24.42 -35.81
N THR A 579 24.51 24.71 -37.03
CA THR A 579 25.04 23.69 -37.94
C THR A 579 26.25 22.99 -37.32
N MET A 580 27.15 23.75 -36.69
CA MET A 580 28.33 23.17 -36.04
C MET A 580 27.97 22.42 -34.76
N ILE A 581 27.02 22.95 -33.98
CA ILE A 581 26.47 22.26 -32.80
C ILE A 581 25.91 20.88 -33.20
N ASP A 582 25.02 20.82 -34.20
CA ASP A 582 24.39 19.57 -34.64
C ASP A 582 25.43 18.55 -35.15
N ALA A 583 26.37 19.00 -35.98
CA ALA A 583 27.40 18.14 -36.54
C ALA A 583 28.31 17.52 -35.46
N GLN A 584 28.71 18.30 -34.45
CA GLN A 584 29.60 17.82 -33.39
C GLN A 584 28.86 16.94 -32.37
N LEU A 585 27.58 17.21 -32.09
CA LEU A 585 26.72 16.34 -31.31
C LEU A 585 26.52 14.98 -32.00
N GLU A 586 26.27 14.97 -33.31
CA GLU A 586 26.12 13.73 -34.09
C GLU A 586 27.40 12.88 -34.06
N ASN A 587 28.55 13.50 -34.29
CA ASN A 587 29.85 12.81 -34.30
C ASN A 587 30.20 12.20 -32.93
N SER A 588 29.75 12.83 -31.84
CA SER A 588 30.04 12.38 -30.48
C SER A 588 29.04 11.37 -29.92
N LYS A 589 27.99 11.00 -30.68
CA LYS A 589 26.97 10.02 -30.23
C LYS A 589 27.54 8.66 -29.85
N SER A 590 28.62 8.23 -30.50
CA SER A 590 29.29 6.96 -30.24
C SER A 590 29.82 6.83 -28.81
N HIS A 591 30.03 7.95 -28.11
CA HIS A 591 30.46 7.96 -26.71
C HIS A 591 29.31 7.79 -25.71
N GLY A 592 28.05 7.78 -26.15
CA GLY A 592 26.89 7.49 -25.30
C GLY A 592 26.54 8.56 -24.25
N GLU A 593 27.12 9.76 -24.36
CA GLU A 593 26.88 10.87 -23.43
C GLU A 593 26.04 11.98 -24.08
N PRO A 594 24.82 12.27 -23.60
CA PRO A 594 23.97 13.31 -24.15
C PRO A 594 24.60 14.72 -24.06
N GLY A 595 24.50 15.50 -25.14
CA GLY A 595 25.04 16.87 -25.20
C GLY A 595 26.56 16.95 -25.36
N LEU A 596 27.26 15.83 -25.53
CA LEU A 596 28.70 15.80 -25.73
C LEU A 596 29.07 16.28 -27.14
N VAL A 597 30.07 17.15 -27.21
CA VAL A 597 30.57 17.75 -28.47
C VAL A 597 31.98 17.27 -28.79
N MET A 598 32.80 17.05 -27.76
CA MET A 598 34.16 16.55 -27.89
C MET A 598 34.58 15.85 -26.62
N LYS A 599 35.27 14.71 -26.75
CA LYS A 599 35.87 13.99 -25.63
C LYS A 599 37.26 13.50 -26.01
N THR A 600 38.21 13.75 -25.13
CA THR A 600 39.58 13.23 -25.15
C THR A 600 39.90 12.71 -23.74
N ASP A 601 41.06 12.10 -23.55
CA ASP A 601 41.48 11.59 -22.24
C ASP A 601 41.53 12.67 -21.15
N ARG A 602 41.81 13.93 -21.52
CA ARG A 602 42.02 15.06 -20.59
C ARG A 602 41.01 16.19 -20.72
N PHE A 603 40.25 16.24 -21.80
CA PHE A 603 39.37 17.36 -22.08
C PHE A 603 38.01 16.88 -22.60
N LYS A 604 36.95 17.51 -22.10
CA LYS A 604 35.56 17.25 -22.48
C LYS A 604 34.85 18.56 -22.75
N ILE A 605 34.13 18.68 -23.86
CA ILE A 605 33.25 19.82 -24.14
C ILE A 605 31.82 19.31 -24.30
N SER A 606 30.88 19.95 -23.61
CA SER A 606 29.46 19.60 -23.64
C SER A 606 28.57 20.84 -23.74
N ILE A 607 27.43 20.68 -24.39
CA ILE A 607 26.35 21.67 -24.51
C ILE A 607 25.17 21.14 -23.71
N LYS A 608 24.69 21.91 -22.74
CA LYS A 608 23.61 21.51 -21.83
C LYS A 608 22.48 22.54 -21.79
N PRO A 609 21.39 22.32 -22.53
CA PRO A 609 20.14 23.04 -22.30
C PRO A 609 19.62 22.79 -20.88
N TRP A 610 18.99 23.79 -20.25
CA TRP A 610 18.41 23.62 -18.90
C TRP A 610 17.41 22.46 -18.82
N SER A 611 16.62 22.23 -19.86
CA SER A 611 15.71 21.08 -19.95
C SER A 611 16.42 19.72 -19.86
N GLN A 612 17.64 19.62 -20.42
CA GLN A 612 18.46 18.43 -20.32
C GLN A 612 18.98 18.26 -18.88
N VAL A 613 19.50 19.33 -18.27
CA VAL A 613 19.95 19.33 -16.86
C VAL A 613 18.84 18.85 -15.92
N PHE A 614 17.62 19.39 -16.09
CA PHE A 614 16.47 19.00 -15.27
C PHE A 614 16.08 17.53 -15.50
N SER A 615 16.11 17.06 -16.75
CA SER A 615 15.78 15.68 -17.10
C SER A 615 16.79 14.69 -16.53
N GLU A 616 18.09 14.98 -16.64
CA GLU A 616 19.17 14.18 -16.06
C GLU A 616 18.99 14.03 -14.56
N HIS A 617 18.70 15.13 -13.86
CA HIS A 617 18.48 15.10 -12.42
C HIS A 617 17.19 14.36 -12.02
N ASN A 618 16.09 14.58 -12.76
CA ASN A 618 14.83 13.88 -12.51
C ASN A 618 14.94 12.38 -12.75
N ILE A 619 15.68 11.94 -13.77
CA ILE A 619 15.92 10.52 -14.03
C ILE A 619 16.77 9.92 -12.91
N ARG A 620 17.87 10.59 -12.54
CA ARG A 620 18.79 10.13 -11.49
C ARG A 620 18.09 9.95 -10.14
N HIS A 621 17.23 10.89 -9.77
CA HIS A 621 16.55 10.89 -8.47
C HIS A 621 15.09 10.41 -8.55
N LYS A 622 14.66 9.84 -9.68
CA LYS A 622 13.25 9.45 -9.94
C LYS A 622 12.66 8.59 -8.83
N HIS A 623 13.43 7.61 -8.36
CA HIS A 623 13.01 6.68 -7.33
C HIS A 623 12.83 7.40 -5.98
N LEU A 624 13.76 8.28 -5.61
CA LEU A 624 13.70 9.03 -4.35
C LEU A 624 12.58 10.09 -4.38
N LEU A 625 12.47 10.85 -5.47
CA LEU A 625 11.47 11.90 -5.63
C LEU A 625 10.04 11.35 -5.63
N LYS A 626 9.79 10.17 -6.22
CA LYS A 626 8.47 9.52 -6.25
C LYS A 626 7.89 9.21 -4.85
N HIS A 627 8.76 8.99 -3.86
CA HIS A 627 8.36 8.74 -2.48
C HIS A 627 8.33 10.00 -1.61
N LEU A 628 8.75 11.15 -2.14
CA LEU A 628 8.90 12.43 -1.43
C LEU A 628 7.89 13.50 -1.85
N GLU A 629 6.94 13.19 -2.74
CA GLU A 629 5.98 14.16 -3.26
C GLU A 629 5.06 14.70 -2.16
N SER A 630 5.44 15.88 -1.63
CA SER A 630 4.57 16.82 -0.94
C SER A 630 4.06 17.84 -1.94
N ASN A 631 2.83 18.33 -1.72
CA ASN A 631 2.10 19.27 -2.57
C ASN A 631 3.02 20.31 -3.25
N LYS A 632 2.92 20.45 -4.57
CA LYS A 632 3.53 21.56 -5.33
C LYS A 632 2.95 22.88 -4.82
N THR A 633 3.52 23.43 -3.76
CA THR A 633 3.30 24.82 -3.41
C THR A 633 3.99 25.65 -4.48
N LYS A 634 3.23 26.27 -5.37
CA LYS A 634 3.75 27.31 -6.26
C LYS A 634 4.48 28.32 -5.37
N VAL A 635 5.77 28.50 -5.61
CA VAL A 635 6.55 29.51 -4.92
C VAL A 635 6.14 30.86 -5.54
N VAL A 636 5.09 31.47 -5.00
CA VAL A 636 4.70 32.83 -5.39
C VAL A 636 5.61 33.79 -4.64
N SER A 637 6.83 33.95 -5.12
CA SER A 637 7.78 34.96 -4.64
C SER A 637 8.39 35.72 -5.81
N GLY A 638 8.74 36.99 -5.59
CA GLY A 638 9.37 37.83 -6.62
C GLY A 638 10.75 37.31 -7.03
N LYS A 639 11.20 37.67 -8.25
CA LYS A 639 12.47 37.25 -8.86
C LYS A 639 13.67 37.31 -7.91
N ASP A 640 13.86 38.43 -7.21
CA ASP A 640 15.02 38.64 -6.35
C ASP A 640 15.01 37.71 -5.12
N SER A 641 13.83 37.42 -4.58
CA SER A 641 13.66 36.47 -3.47
C SER A 641 13.95 35.03 -3.89
N LEU A 642 13.66 34.65 -5.14
CA LEU A 642 14.02 33.33 -5.68
C LEU A 642 15.54 33.18 -5.79
N ILE A 643 16.24 34.22 -6.24
CA ILE A 643 17.71 34.23 -6.37
C ILE A 643 18.37 34.08 -4.99
N GLU A 644 17.97 34.90 -4.01
CA GLU A 644 18.50 34.82 -2.64
C GLU A 644 18.27 33.43 -2.01
N GLN A 645 17.09 32.86 -2.24
CA GLN A 645 16.75 31.52 -1.74
C GLN A 645 17.63 30.44 -2.37
N ALA A 646 17.86 30.47 -3.68
CA ALA A 646 18.69 29.48 -4.36
C ALA A 646 20.18 29.56 -3.94
N ILE A 647 20.70 30.77 -3.72
CA ILE A 647 22.06 30.98 -3.19
C ILE A 647 22.16 30.45 -1.75
N SER A 648 21.19 30.77 -0.89
CA SER A 648 21.19 30.27 0.49
C SER A 648 21.14 28.75 0.55
N ILE A 649 20.32 28.12 -0.30
CA ILE A 649 20.24 26.66 -0.37
C ILE A 649 21.57 26.07 -0.84
N GLY A 650 22.17 26.62 -1.90
CA GLY A 650 23.44 26.14 -2.45
C GLY A 650 24.62 26.27 -1.48
N LYS A 651 24.61 27.23 -0.56
CA LYS A 651 25.61 27.35 0.51
C LYS A 651 25.43 26.34 1.66
N THR A 652 24.23 25.77 1.79
CA THR A 652 23.87 24.86 2.89
C THR A 652 24.02 23.38 2.49
N ILE A 653 23.95 23.11 1.18
CA ILE A 653 24.23 21.82 0.55
C ILE A 653 25.72 21.76 0.24
#